data_AF-A0AAV2PN62-F1
#
_entry.id   AF-A0AAV2PN62-F1
#
_cell.length_a   1.000
_cell.length_b   1.000
_cell.length_c   1.000
_cell.angle_alpha   90.00
_cell.angle_beta   90.00
_cell.angle_gamma   90.00
#
_symmetry.space_group_name_H-M   'P 1'
#
loop_
_entity.id
_entity.type
_entity.pdbx_description
1 polymer ?
#
loop_
_entity_poly.entity_id
_entity_poly.type
_entity_poly.pdbx_seq_one_letter_code
_entity_poly.pdbx_strand_id
1 'polypeptide(L)'
;DGVLSEKEIHQFSKLLTLLFHELKEAKISNPEIIKELNLENIPIPDNSGFLKPAGSLCINDGLDNPRKKFSFVHAQLTVSHELNEWLGIKTIARKRLQESSYRIPFGQSELLTTRLRNILEDYPCDGGIMKELLQNADDAGASEIVFITDFRTHPCRKLFDDKYAPLQGPSLCVYNNSCFSENDLKGITNLGDSSKKKDPASTGQYGIGFNAVYHITDAPSFLTRGAKVPHGELLCMFDPLCRYDPEATQQDPGVQFRNLEELRNLHPDSFMGYMEDDVMKGDGTLFRLPLRTAKDSPISKEVWSPERLANIVDSFKEDMQKSLLFLKNIRKITIVKYLKNGNKKIEYVVESKLDKSGEITVDSLRKYIKKNASEYQKDNSKLLCNIPSMSFSFDMHVKDSENNLQKWHIVHQLGAFDSESVPDDVKNSFFKGDMKLLPHGGVALLLDTQPYKNVSQVVSCYLPLPVKSGLPFSIHGHFALNSSRRDLWTGQDVKSQWNHWILQEVVTPSAANAIEYYRLNKLPQNQSLLSEKKYIESIKFYHAILPCIENVKSDYMSLFVKCLYKYIDSKSLNLFDVFVYDKEINEQRRVPIVNTSYEPKKGTIYWHSINGQNFPLYFVSNSQNFFSIFRISEFLFTAINN
;
A
#
# COMPACT_ATOMS: atom_id res chain seq x y z
N ASP A 1 -73.30 -9.02 -10.15
CA ASP A 1 -72.95 -7.59 -9.94
C ASP A 1 -71.45 -7.32 -9.80
N GLY A 2 -70.56 -8.33 -9.92
CA GLY A 2 -69.11 -8.09 -9.94
C GLY A 2 -68.49 -7.72 -8.58
N VAL A 3 -69.26 -7.83 -7.50
CA VAL A 3 -68.84 -7.60 -6.12
C VAL A 3 -68.59 -8.95 -5.44
N LEU A 4 -67.41 -9.10 -4.85
CA LEU A 4 -67.08 -10.27 -4.03
C LEU A 4 -67.82 -10.20 -2.69
N SER A 5 -68.35 -11.34 -2.24
CA SER A 5 -68.91 -11.48 -0.89
C SER A 5 -67.80 -11.52 0.18
N GLU A 6 -68.15 -11.19 1.43
CA GLU A 6 -67.23 -11.26 2.57
C GLU A 6 -66.52 -12.62 2.72
N LYS A 7 -67.22 -13.71 2.40
CA LYS A 7 -66.64 -15.06 2.44
C LYS A 7 -65.60 -15.28 1.32
N GLU A 8 -65.87 -14.76 0.12
CA GLU A 8 -64.96 -14.82 -1.02
C GLU A 8 -63.73 -13.93 -0.79
N ILE A 9 -63.92 -12.73 -0.23
CA ILE A 9 -62.81 -11.82 0.13
C ILE A 9 -61.92 -12.45 1.21
N HIS A 10 -62.50 -13.13 2.20
CA HIS A 10 -61.73 -13.83 3.24
C HIS A 10 -60.90 -14.98 2.67
N GLN A 11 -61.47 -15.75 1.74
CA GLN A 11 -60.74 -16.81 1.03
C GLN A 11 -59.64 -16.24 0.14
N PHE A 12 -59.93 -15.16 -0.59
CA PHE A 12 -58.96 -14.45 -1.42
C PHE A 12 -57.78 -13.92 -0.59
N SER A 13 -58.05 -13.29 0.56
CA SER A 13 -57.02 -12.80 1.49
C SER A 13 -56.11 -13.92 1.97
N LYS A 14 -56.67 -15.08 2.33
CA LYS A 14 -55.89 -16.25 2.76
C LYS A 14 -55.00 -16.79 1.65
N LEU A 15 -55.53 -16.93 0.43
CA LEU A 15 -54.77 -17.42 -0.72
C LEU A 15 -53.64 -16.45 -1.08
N LEU A 16 -53.92 -15.15 -1.08
CA LEU A 16 -52.92 -14.12 -1.36
C LEU A 16 -51.81 -14.09 -0.30
N THR A 17 -52.17 -14.26 0.97
CA THR A 17 -51.21 -14.35 2.09
C THR A 17 -50.34 -15.60 1.97
N LEU A 18 -50.92 -16.76 1.63
CA LEU A 18 -50.16 -18.00 1.39
C LEU A 18 -49.19 -17.85 0.22
N LEU A 19 -49.65 -17.28 -0.90
CA LEU A 19 -48.82 -17.02 -2.07
C LEU A 19 -47.63 -16.11 -1.72
N PHE A 20 -47.87 -15.05 -0.95
CA PHE A 20 -46.80 -14.16 -0.47
C PHE A 20 -45.76 -14.92 0.36
N HIS A 21 -46.18 -15.76 1.30
CA HIS A 21 -45.27 -16.53 2.13
C HIS A 21 -44.44 -17.54 1.33
N GLU A 22 -45.06 -18.29 0.42
CA GLU A 22 -44.37 -19.25 -0.45
C GLU A 22 -43.32 -18.56 -1.34
N LEU A 23 -43.66 -17.42 -1.95
CA LEU A 23 -42.72 -16.65 -2.78
C LEU A 23 -41.57 -16.04 -1.96
N LYS A 24 -41.85 -15.65 -0.71
CA LYS A 24 -40.83 -15.15 0.23
C LYS A 24 -39.87 -16.26 0.65
N GLU A 25 -40.37 -17.47 0.97
CA GLU A 25 -39.54 -18.63 1.34
C GLU A 25 -38.70 -19.15 0.16
N ALA A 26 -39.23 -19.09 -1.07
CA ALA A 26 -38.50 -19.42 -2.29
C ALA A 26 -37.34 -18.45 -2.63
N LYS A 27 -37.09 -17.43 -1.81
CA LYS A 27 -36.09 -16.37 -2.02
C LYS A 27 -36.22 -15.66 -3.37
N ILE A 28 -37.43 -15.58 -3.91
CA ILE A 28 -37.75 -14.70 -5.04
C ILE A 28 -37.90 -13.28 -4.46
N SER A 29 -36.81 -12.76 -3.91
CA SER A 29 -36.67 -11.40 -3.39
C SER A 29 -35.85 -10.54 -4.35
N ASN A 30 -35.53 -11.07 -5.54
CA ASN A 30 -34.83 -10.32 -6.57
C ASN A 30 -35.71 -9.14 -7.03
N PRO A 31 -35.28 -7.89 -6.81
CA PRO A 31 -36.07 -6.71 -7.16
C PRO A 31 -36.44 -6.66 -8.64
N GLU A 32 -35.63 -7.24 -9.53
CA GLU A 32 -35.89 -7.27 -10.98
C GLU A 32 -37.06 -8.20 -11.33
N ILE A 33 -37.14 -9.38 -10.71
CA ILE A 33 -38.26 -10.32 -10.91
C ILE A 33 -39.56 -9.71 -10.38
N ILE A 34 -39.52 -9.05 -9.22
CA ILE A 34 -40.69 -8.34 -8.66
C ILE A 34 -41.15 -7.20 -9.58
N LYS A 35 -40.22 -6.52 -10.24
CA LYS A 35 -40.50 -5.43 -11.18
C LYS A 35 -41.12 -5.96 -12.48
N GLU A 36 -40.67 -7.11 -12.97
CA GLU A 36 -41.29 -7.83 -14.10
C GLU A 36 -42.71 -8.33 -13.77
N LEU A 37 -42.94 -8.79 -12.54
CA LEU A 37 -44.24 -9.29 -12.09
C LEU A 37 -45.32 -8.20 -11.96
N ASN A 38 -44.92 -6.92 -11.98
CA ASN A 38 -45.81 -5.76 -11.99
C ASN A 38 -46.93 -5.85 -10.93
N LEU A 39 -46.53 -6.13 -9.69
CA LEU A 39 -47.45 -6.45 -8.58
C LEU A 39 -48.47 -5.34 -8.28
N GLU A 40 -48.15 -4.08 -8.59
CA GLU A 40 -49.07 -2.94 -8.46
C GLU A 40 -50.32 -3.08 -9.36
N ASN A 41 -50.28 -3.91 -10.40
CA ASN A 41 -51.41 -4.17 -11.29
C ASN A 41 -52.26 -5.38 -10.89
N ILE A 42 -51.89 -6.12 -9.84
CA ILE A 42 -52.67 -7.27 -9.37
C ILE A 42 -54.05 -6.79 -8.90
N PRO A 43 -55.14 -7.38 -9.40
CA PRO A 43 -56.49 -7.04 -8.97
C PRO A 43 -56.76 -7.56 -7.55
N ILE A 44 -57.08 -6.65 -6.63
CA ILE A 44 -57.43 -6.96 -5.23
C ILE A 44 -58.72 -6.23 -4.84
N PRO A 45 -59.50 -6.75 -3.87
CA PRO A 45 -60.76 -6.13 -3.48
C PRO A 45 -60.55 -4.80 -2.76
N ASP A 46 -61.31 -3.80 -3.20
CA ASP A 46 -61.48 -2.54 -2.49
C ASP A 46 -62.49 -2.68 -1.33
N ASN A 47 -62.69 -1.62 -0.56
CA ASN A 47 -63.62 -1.60 0.58
C ASN A 47 -65.10 -1.76 0.19
N SER A 48 -65.43 -1.87 -1.10
CA SER A 48 -66.77 -2.18 -1.60
C SER A 48 -66.84 -3.55 -2.27
N GLY A 49 -65.77 -4.35 -2.19
CA GLY A 49 -65.69 -5.71 -2.72
C GLY A 49 -65.41 -5.80 -4.22
N PHE A 50 -65.06 -4.69 -4.88
CA PHE A 50 -64.68 -4.68 -6.30
C PHE A 50 -63.18 -4.91 -6.46
N LEU A 51 -62.81 -5.75 -7.42
CA LEU A 51 -61.41 -5.97 -7.78
C LEU A 51 -60.85 -4.76 -8.52
N LYS A 52 -59.81 -4.14 -7.95
CA LYS A 52 -59.08 -3.01 -8.53
C LYS A 52 -57.56 -3.27 -8.47
N PRO A 53 -56.77 -2.68 -9.37
CA PRO A 53 -55.31 -2.79 -9.31
C PRO A 53 -54.77 -2.35 -7.94
N ALA A 54 -53.88 -3.13 -7.33
CA ALA A 54 -53.34 -2.87 -6.00
C ALA A 54 -52.75 -1.47 -5.83
N GLY A 55 -51.98 -0.99 -6.81
CA GLY A 55 -51.38 0.35 -6.82
C GLY A 55 -52.42 1.48 -6.86
N SER A 56 -53.65 1.22 -7.36
CA SER A 56 -54.76 2.18 -7.34
C SER A 56 -55.40 2.33 -5.96
N LEU A 57 -55.25 1.33 -5.08
CA LEU A 57 -55.78 1.33 -3.72
C LEU A 57 -54.79 1.91 -2.71
N CYS A 58 -55.28 2.32 -1.54
CA CYS A 58 -54.44 2.77 -0.44
C CYS A 58 -54.91 2.21 0.90
N ILE A 59 -53.99 2.17 1.86
CA ILE A 59 -54.31 1.93 3.27
C ILE A 59 -54.80 3.23 3.88
N ASN A 60 -55.90 3.17 4.63
CA ASN A 60 -56.36 4.29 5.43
C ASN A 60 -55.50 4.42 6.70
N ASP A 61 -54.62 5.41 6.75
CA ASP A 61 -53.74 5.73 7.88
C ASP A 61 -54.32 6.82 8.81
N GLY A 62 -55.63 7.09 8.70
CA GLY A 62 -56.33 8.06 9.54
C GLY A 62 -56.27 9.51 9.04
N LEU A 63 -55.67 9.75 7.87
CA LEU A 63 -55.69 11.05 7.22
C LEU A 63 -57.00 11.29 6.45
N ASP A 64 -57.42 12.55 6.36
CA ASP A 64 -58.61 12.91 5.60
C ASP A 64 -58.51 12.47 4.13
N ASN A 65 -59.64 12.08 3.53
CA ASN A 65 -59.73 11.76 2.10
C ASN A 65 -60.75 12.69 1.42
N PRO A 66 -60.42 13.98 1.22
CA PRO A 66 -61.36 14.96 0.69
C PRO A 66 -61.80 14.56 -0.72
N ARG A 67 -63.10 14.71 -0.99
CA ARG A 67 -63.74 14.35 -2.27
C ARG A 67 -63.65 12.86 -2.64
N LYS A 68 -63.38 11.95 -1.68
CA LYS A 68 -63.20 10.50 -1.90
C LYS A 68 -62.18 10.21 -3.00
N LYS A 69 -61.09 10.97 -3.02
CA LYS A 69 -60.06 10.93 -4.07
C LYS A 69 -59.34 9.58 -4.12
N PHE A 70 -59.07 8.97 -2.98
CA PHE A 70 -58.41 7.67 -2.90
C PHE A 70 -59.40 6.53 -2.62
N SER A 71 -59.20 5.37 -3.25
CA SER A 71 -59.93 4.14 -2.97
C SER A 71 -59.16 3.28 -1.96
N PHE A 72 -59.87 2.65 -1.03
CA PHE A 72 -59.25 1.87 0.03
C PHE A 72 -59.24 0.39 -0.29
N VAL A 73 -58.14 -0.29 0.07
CA VAL A 73 -58.09 -1.75 0.09
C VAL A 73 -59.03 -2.28 1.18
N HIS A 74 -59.63 -3.45 0.94
CA HIS A 74 -60.56 -4.07 1.90
C HIS A 74 -59.89 -4.32 3.26
N ALA A 75 -60.63 -4.13 4.36
CA ALA A 75 -60.09 -4.21 5.73
C ALA A 75 -59.45 -5.58 6.09
N GLN A 76 -59.92 -6.66 5.47
CA GLN A 76 -59.34 -8.00 5.66
C GLN A 76 -57.94 -8.17 5.04
N LEU A 77 -57.55 -7.29 4.11
CA LEU A 77 -56.23 -7.27 3.47
C LEU A 77 -55.28 -6.24 4.12
N THR A 78 -55.79 -5.35 4.98
CA THR A 78 -54.96 -4.36 5.70
C THR A 78 -54.19 -4.93 6.90
N VAL A 79 -54.29 -6.23 7.17
CA VAL A 79 -53.77 -6.87 8.39
C VAL A 79 -52.26 -7.14 8.33
N SER A 80 -51.66 -7.26 7.14
CA SER A 80 -50.22 -7.51 6.97
C SER A 80 -49.52 -6.33 6.32
N HIS A 81 -48.63 -5.66 7.06
CA HIS A 81 -47.80 -4.58 6.52
C HIS A 81 -46.89 -5.09 5.38
N GLU A 82 -46.26 -6.25 5.57
CA GLU A 82 -45.33 -6.83 4.60
C GLU A 82 -46.01 -7.17 3.27
N LEU A 83 -47.23 -7.72 3.32
CA LEU A 83 -48.00 -8.04 2.12
C LEU A 83 -48.38 -6.77 1.33
N ASN A 84 -48.79 -5.72 2.05
CA ASN A 84 -49.17 -4.45 1.43
C ASN A 84 -47.96 -3.76 0.79
N GLU A 85 -46.78 -3.82 1.43
CA GLU A 85 -45.53 -3.33 0.87
C GLU A 85 -45.13 -4.13 -0.38
N TRP A 86 -45.28 -5.45 -0.34
CA TRP A 86 -45.03 -6.34 -1.49
C TRP A 86 -45.95 -6.05 -2.68
N LEU A 87 -47.23 -5.75 -2.44
CA LEU A 87 -48.19 -5.35 -3.47
C LEU A 87 -48.06 -3.88 -3.92
N GLY A 88 -47.13 -3.11 -3.32
CA GLY A 88 -46.94 -1.68 -3.62
C GLY A 88 -48.08 -0.77 -3.15
N ILE A 89 -48.94 -1.24 -2.23
CA ILE A 89 -50.07 -0.48 -1.70
C ILE A 89 -49.55 0.55 -0.71
N LYS A 90 -49.74 1.83 -1.05
CA LYS A 90 -49.24 2.96 -0.27
C LYS A 90 -50.33 3.48 0.68
N THR A 91 -49.94 4.07 1.80
CA THR A 91 -50.88 4.80 2.67
C THR A 91 -51.34 6.11 2.01
N ILE A 92 -52.40 6.75 2.55
CA ILE A 92 -52.82 8.08 2.07
C ILE A 92 -51.67 9.08 2.19
N ALA A 93 -50.92 9.08 3.30
CA ALA A 93 -49.79 9.99 3.50
C ALA A 93 -48.75 9.88 2.36
N ARG A 94 -48.39 8.64 2.00
CA ARG A 94 -47.37 8.38 0.97
C ARG A 94 -47.87 8.69 -0.44
N LYS A 95 -49.15 8.45 -0.75
CA LYS A 95 -49.75 8.88 -2.03
C LYS A 95 -49.81 10.41 -2.16
N ARG A 96 -50.26 11.11 -1.11
CA ARG A 96 -50.26 12.57 -1.06
C ARG A 96 -48.86 13.14 -1.21
N LEU A 97 -47.88 12.57 -0.51
CA LEU A 97 -46.48 12.99 -0.63
C LEU A 97 -45.97 12.81 -2.06
N GLN A 98 -46.34 11.72 -2.75
CA GLN A 98 -45.99 11.52 -4.16
C GLN A 98 -46.64 12.57 -5.06
N GLU A 99 -47.92 12.89 -4.86
CA GLU A 99 -48.62 13.94 -5.62
C GLU A 99 -48.09 15.34 -5.35
N SER A 100 -47.62 15.61 -4.13
CA SER A 100 -47.04 16.90 -3.74
C SER A 100 -45.54 17.01 -3.98
N SER A 101 -44.90 15.94 -4.49
CA SER A 101 -43.48 15.92 -4.81
C SER A 101 -43.26 16.06 -6.31
N TYR A 102 -42.57 17.13 -6.71
CA TYR A 102 -42.01 17.23 -8.06
C TYR A 102 -40.60 16.64 -8.06
N ARG A 103 -40.41 15.52 -8.77
CA ARG A 103 -39.10 14.86 -8.91
C ARG A 103 -38.31 15.52 -10.03
N ILE A 104 -37.50 16.50 -9.68
CA ILE A 104 -36.36 16.91 -10.51
C ILE A 104 -35.12 16.11 -10.10
N PRO A 105 -34.12 15.95 -10.98
CA PRO A 105 -32.79 15.51 -10.59
C PRO A 105 -32.21 16.52 -9.59
N PHE A 106 -32.45 16.28 -8.30
CA PHE A 106 -32.08 17.17 -7.20
C PHE A 106 -31.26 16.37 -6.19
N GLY A 107 -30.01 16.79 -6.02
CA GLY A 107 -28.98 16.10 -5.26
C GLY A 107 -27.60 16.53 -5.74
N GLN A 108 -26.56 16.21 -4.97
CA GLN A 108 -25.17 16.44 -5.37
C GLN A 108 -24.62 15.16 -6.00
N SER A 109 -23.91 15.30 -7.12
CA SER A 109 -23.12 14.23 -7.74
C SER A 109 -21.78 14.79 -8.22
N GLU A 110 -20.75 13.96 -8.23
CA GLU A 110 -19.44 14.27 -8.78
C GLU A 110 -19.20 13.36 -9.98
N LEU A 111 -18.76 13.93 -11.11
CA LEU A 111 -18.36 13.15 -12.28
C LEU A 111 -17.05 12.41 -11.99
N LEU A 112 -16.95 11.14 -12.41
CA LEU A 112 -15.74 10.33 -12.28
C LEU A 112 -14.49 11.06 -12.81
N THR A 113 -14.62 11.73 -13.95
CA THR A 113 -13.53 12.50 -14.56
C THR A 113 -13.07 13.68 -13.70
N THR A 114 -13.99 14.32 -12.97
CA THR A 114 -13.66 15.40 -12.02
C THR A 114 -12.94 14.81 -10.81
N ARG A 115 -13.44 13.69 -10.29
CA ARG A 115 -12.81 12.96 -9.19
C ARG A 115 -11.37 12.53 -9.53
N LEU A 116 -11.17 11.95 -10.71
CA LEU A 116 -9.84 11.55 -11.20
C LEU A 116 -8.91 12.76 -11.35
N ARG A 117 -9.39 13.87 -11.92
CA ARG A 117 -8.60 15.11 -12.03
C ARG A 117 -8.12 15.60 -10.67
N ASN A 118 -9.00 15.65 -9.67
CA ASN A 118 -8.66 16.08 -8.32
C ASN A 118 -7.59 15.16 -7.69
N ILE A 119 -7.69 13.84 -7.93
CA ILE A 119 -6.63 12.90 -7.51
C ILE A 119 -5.29 13.23 -8.19
N LEU A 120 -5.29 13.57 -9.49
CA LEU A 120 -4.05 13.91 -10.19
C LEU A 120 -3.42 15.22 -9.68
N GLU A 121 -4.22 16.17 -9.19
CA GLU A 121 -3.73 17.41 -8.57
C GLU A 121 -3.03 17.16 -7.23
N ASP A 122 -3.54 16.21 -6.43
CA ASP A 122 -2.95 15.82 -5.13
C ASP A 122 -1.68 14.95 -5.27
N TYR A 123 -1.51 14.27 -6.42
CA TYR A 123 -0.44 13.31 -6.68
C TYR A 123 0.44 13.76 -7.85
N PRO A 124 1.51 14.55 -7.63
CA PRO A 124 2.35 15.05 -8.72
C PRO A 124 3.08 13.93 -9.49
N CYS A 125 3.32 14.15 -10.78
CA CYS A 125 3.90 13.16 -11.69
C CYS A 125 5.44 13.19 -11.72
N ASP A 126 6.09 12.64 -10.69
CA ASP A 126 7.56 12.70 -10.48
C ASP A 126 8.22 11.32 -10.25
N GLY A 127 7.60 10.24 -10.71
CA GLY A 127 8.07 8.86 -10.52
C GLY A 127 7.29 8.08 -9.46
N GLY A 128 6.44 8.73 -8.67
CA GLY A 128 5.51 8.08 -7.73
C GLY A 128 4.65 6.99 -8.37
N ILE A 129 4.26 7.16 -9.65
CA ILE A 129 3.48 6.17 -10.42
C ILE A 129 4.17 4.80 -10.45
N MET A 130 5.49 4.78 -10.64
CA MET A 130 6.27 3.54 -10.71
C MET A 130 6.29 2.84 -9.34
N LYS A 131 6.43 3.62 -8.27
CA LYS A 131 6.37 3.12 -6.88
C LYS A 131 5.00 2.56 -6.52
N GLU A 132 3.91 3.21 -6.94
CA GLU A 132 2.55 2.70 -6.72
C GLU A 132 2.31 1.38 -7.46
N LEU A 133 2.75 1.27 -8.73
CA LEU A 133 2.66 0.02 -9.50
C LEU A 133 3.53 -1.09 -8.90
N LEU A 134 4.74 -0.76 -8.44
CA LEU A 134 5.62 -1.68 -7.73
C LEU A 134 4.98 -2.20 -6.43
N GLN A 135 4.38 -1.30 -5.64
CA GLN A 135 3.69 -1.67 -4.40
C GLN A 135 2.47 -2.54 -4.67
N ASN A 136 1.70 -2.26 -5.73
CA ASN A 136 0.56 -3.07 -6.13
C ASN A 136 0.98 -4.51 -6.49
N ALA A 137 2.08 -4.66 -7.22
CA ALA A 137 2.62 -5.97 -7.55
C ALA A 137 3.16 -6.72 -6.30
N ASP A 138 3.82 -6.01 -5.38
CA ASP A 138 4.30 -6.60 -4.12
C ASP A 138 3.13 -7.07 -3.24
N ASP A 139 2.08 -6.25 -3.10
CA ASP A 139 0.86 -6.59 -2.35
C ASP A 139 0.10 -7.75 -3.02
N ALA A 140 0.17 -7.90 -4.35
CA ALA A 140 -0.37 -9.05 -5.07
C ALA A 140 0.47 -10.33 -4.90
N GLY A 141 1.63 -10.25 -4.25
CA GLY A 141 2.52 -11.39 -4.01
C GLY A 141 3.44 -11.73 -5.19
N ALA A 142 3.65 -10.80 -6.12
CA ALA A 142 4.61 -11.00 -7.21
C ALA A 142 6.05 -11.09 -6.67
N SER A 143 6.88 -11.91 -7.31
CA SER A 143 8.32 -11.96 -7.02
C SER A 143 9.15 -11.12 -7.99
N GLU A 144 8.60 -10.81 -9.16
CA GLU A 144 9.24 -9.95 -10.16
C GLU A 144 8.25 -8.98 -10.81
N ILE A 145 8.78 -7.83 -11.21
CA ILE A 145 8.08 -6.81 -11.98
C ILE A 145 8.98 -6.31 -13.11
N VAL A 146 8.36 -6.03 -14.26
CA VAL A 146 9.02 -5.52 -15.46
C VAL A 146 8.30 -4.26 -15.93
N PHE A 147 9.02 -3.14 -15.92
CA PHE A 147 8.57 -1.88 -16.51
C PHE A 147 9.04 -1.80 -17.95
N ILE A 148 8.12 -1.56 -18.87
CA ILE A 148 8.36 -1.67 -20.30
C ILE A 148 7.98 -0.35 -20.97
N THR A 149 8.96 0.32 -21.55
CA THR A 149 8.72 1.47 -22.44
C THR A 149 8.52 0.95 -23.86
N ASP A 150 7.27 0.90 -24.32
CA ASP A 150 6.95 0.47 -25.68
C ASP A 150 6.81 1.69 -26.60
N PHE A 151 7.79 1.93 -27.46
CA PHE A 151 7.76 3.03 -28.44
C PHE A 151 7.31 2.60 -29.83
N ARG A 152 6.82 1.37 -29.99
CA ARG A 152 6.25 0.90 -31.24
C ARG A 152 4.91 1.59 -31.50
N THR A 153 4.49 1.54 -32.75
CA THR A 153 3.11 1.84 -33.16
C THR A 153 2.58 0.58 -33.83
N HIS A 154 1.48 0.06 -33.30
CA HIS A 154 0.90 -1.18 -33.76
C HIS A 154 -0.08 -0.92 -34.92
N PRO A 155 -0.37 -1.93 -35.76
CA PRO A 155 -1.36 -1.83 -36.83
C PRO A 155 -2.77 -1.52 -36.31
N CYS A 156 -3.62 -0.95 -37.16
CA CYS A 156 -5.01 -0.58 -36.84
C CYS A 156 -6.02 -1.20 -37.82
N ARG A 157 -5.73 -2.36 -38.41
CA ARG A 157 -6.58 -2.96 -39.46
C ARG A 157 -7.68 -3.86 -38.90
N LYS A 158 -7.37 -4.61 -37.83
CA LYS A 158 -8.27 -5.55 -37.17
C LYS A 158 -8.36 -5.24 -35.69
N LEU A 159 -8.96 -4.09 -35.39
CA LEU A 159 -9.23 -3.63 -34.03
C LEU A 159 -10.62 -4.09 -33.57
N PHE A 160 -10.90 -4.01 -32.26
CA PHE A 160 -12.24 -4.23 -31.71
C PHE A 160 -13.25 -3.25 -32.31
N ASP A 161 -12.84 -1.99 -32.44
CA ASP A 161 -13.56 -0.90 -33.07
C ASP A 161 -12.52 0.11 -33.59
N ASP A 162 -12.84 0.85 -34.65
CA ASP A 162 -11.96 1.88 -35.23
C ASP A 162 -11.56 2.96 -34.20
N LYS A 163 -12.40 3.20 -33.19
CA LYS A 163 -12.12 4.11 -32.08
C LYS A 163 -10.91 3.69 -31.24
N TYR A 164 -10.43 2.44 -31.32
CA TYR A 164 -9.23 1.99 -30.63
C TYR A 164 -7.93 2.45 -31.31
N ALA A 165 -7.98 3.01 -32.53
CA ALA A 165 -6.79 3.43 -33.26
C ALA A 165 -5.86 4.37 -32.46
N PRO A 166 -6.35 5.36 -31.67
CA PRO A 166 -5.50 6.20 -30.83
C PRO A 166 -4.76 5.43 -29.72
N LEU A 167 -5.26 4.25 -29.33
CA LEU A 167 -4.65 3.40 -28.30
C LEU A 167 -3.51 2.54 -28.86
N GLN A 168 -3.24 2.51 -30.16
CA GLN A 168 -2.20 1.66 -30.77
C GLN A 168 -0.79 2.28 -30.79
N GLY A 169 -0.65 3.50 -30.26
CA GLY A 169 0.63 4.20 -30.16
C GLY A 169 1.53 3.73 -29.01
N PRO A 170 2.61 4.49 -28.74
CA PRO A 170 3.52 4.25 -27.63
C PRO A 170 2.80 4.13 -26.28
N SER A 171 3.34 3.30 -25.39
CA SER A 171 2.74 3.02 -24.08
C SER A 171 3.78 2.70 -23.01
N LEU A 172 3.43 2.95 -21.75
CA LEU A 172 4.06 2.28 -20.62
C LEU A 172 3.32 0.95 -20.39
N CYS A 173 4.03 -0.17 -20.47
CA CYS A 173 3.50 -1.46 -20.06
C CYS A 173 4.18 -1.94 -18.77
N VAL A 174 3.44 -2.62 -17.91
CA VAL A 174 3.95 -3.05 -16.59
C VAL A 174 3.51 -4.48 -16.37
N TYR A 175 4.47 -5.40 -16.40
CA TYR A 175 4.22 -6.81 -16.16
C TYR A 175 4.65 -7.19 -14.73
N ASN A 176 3.87 -8.04 -14.06
CA ASN A 176 4.31 -8.76 -12.87
C ASN A 176 3.83 -10.21 -12.95
N ASN A 177 4.55 -11.11 -12.29
CA ASN A 177 4.28 -12.55 -12.33
C ASN A 177 3.21 -13.01 -11.31
N SER A 178 2.36 -12.10 -10.82
CA SER A 178 1.15 -12.44 -10.06
C SER A 178 -0.10 -12.12 -10.88
N CYS A 179 -1.17 -12.86 -10.64
CA CYS A 179 -2.44 -12.71 -11.32
C CYS A 179 -3.55 -12.24 -10.38
N PHE A 180 -4.54 -11.55 -10.93
CA PHE A 180 -5.69 -11.07 -10.17
C PHE A 180 -6.56 -12.23 -9.67
N SER A 181 -7.03 -12.12 -8.43
CA SER A 181 -8.18 -12.89 -7.93
C SER A 181 -9.50 -12.13 -8.16
N GLU A 182 -10.65 -12.79 -7.98
CA GLU A 182 -11.96 -12.12 -8.00
C GLU A 182 -12.05 -10.94 -7.03
N ASN A 183 -11.41 -11.04 -5.85
CA ASN A 183 -11.40 -9.97 -4.87
C ASN A 183 -10.53 -8.78 -5.31
N ASP A 184 -9.45 -9.05 -6.04
CA ASP A 184 -8.61 -8.00 -6.63
C ASP A 184 -9.36 -7.28 -7.76
N LEU A 185 -10.12 -8.02 -8.59
CA LEU A 185 -10.95 -7.44 -9.66
C LEU A 185 -12.04 -6.52 -9.11
N LYS A 186 -12.74 -6.94 -8.05
CA LYS A 186 -13.69 -6.07 -7.33
C LYS A 186 -12.99 -4.89 -6.66
N GLY A 187 -11.75 -5.09 -6.20
CA GLY A 187 -10.97 -4.06 -5.51
C GLY A 187 -10.49 -2.94 -6.43
N ILE A 188 -10.06 -3.27 -7.66
CA ILE A 188 -9.52 -2.30 -8.61
C ILE A 188 -10.60 -1.42 -9.27
N THR A 189 -11.85 -1.87 -9.31
CA THR A 189 -12.98 -1.07 -9.83
C THR A 189 -13.52 -0.04 -8.84
N ASN A 190 -13.31 -0.24 -7.54
CA ASN A 190 -13.89 0.61 -6.50
C ASN A 190 -13.02 1.82 -6.19
N LEU A 191 -13.32 2.94 -6.85
CA LEU A 191 -12.61 4.20 -6.61
C LEU A 191 -12.86 4.73 -5.19
N GLY A 192 -11.82 4.71 -4.35
CA GLY A 192 -11.86 5.25 -2.99
C GLY A 192 -12.51 4.32 -1.94
N ASP A 193 -13.04 3.16 -2.33
CA ASP A 193 -13.50 2.12 -1.42
C ASP A 193 -12.84 0.76 -1.72
N SER A 194 -11.51 0.72 -1.55
CA SER A 194 -10.78 -0.52 -1.76
C SER A 194 -11.25 -1.59 -0.78
N SER A 195 -11.55 -2.78 -1.30
CA SER A 195 -11.70 -4.02 -0.52
C SER A 195 -10.51 -4.25 0.44
N LYS A 196 -9.33 -3.73 0.07
CA LYS A 196 -8.08 -3.71 0.87
C LYS A 196 -8.11 -2.80 2.10
N LYS A 197 -9.11 -1.91 2.27
CA LYS A 197 -9.31 -1.15 3.53
C LYS A 197 -9.50 -2.06 4.74
N LYS A 198 -9.90 -3.31 4.54
CA LYS A 198 -10.09 -4.29 5.62
C LYS A 198 -8.82 -5.07 5.95
N ASP A 199 -7.80 -5.08 5.09
CA ASP A 199 -6.58 -5.86 5.28
C ASP A 199 -5.39 -4.98 5.71
N PRO A 200 -5.02 -5.00 7.00
CA PRO A 200 -3.85 -4.26 7.51
C PRO A 200 -2.52 -4.75 6.94
N ALA A 201 -2.48 -5.96 6.36
CA ALA A 201 -1.27 -6.49 5.74
C ALA A 201 -1.02 -5.88 4.34
N SER A 202 -2.04 -5.26 3.74
CA SER A 202 -1.94 -4.54 2.47
C SER A 202 -1.44 -3.11 2.69
N THR A 203 -0.53 -2.65 1.84
CA THR A 203 0.14 -1.33 2.00
C THR A 203 -0.67 -0.21 1.34
N GLY A 204 -1.53 -0.55 0.37
CA GLY A 204 -2.45 0.37 -0.30
C GLY A 204 -3.70 0.70 0.52
N GLN A 205 -3.60 1.59 1.52
CA GLN A 205 -4.69 1.89 2.46
C GLN A 205 -5.88 2.66 1.86
N TYR A 206 -5.65 3.47 0.80
CA TYR A 206 -6.64 4.41 0.26
C TYR A 206 -7.28 3.97 -1.07
N GLY A 207 -6.76 2.92 -1.72
CA GLY A 207 -7.29 2.46 -3.00
C GLY A 207 -7.19 3.44 -4.17
N ILE A 208 -6.47 4.56 -4.00
CA ILE A 208 -6.33 5.63 -4.99
C ILE A 208 -5.00 5.58 -5.76
N GLY A 209 -4.02 4.80 -5.28
CA GLY A 209 -2.67 4.76 -5.87
C GLY A 209 -2.63 4.32 -7.33
N PHE A 210 -3.53 3.40 -7.72
CA PHE A 210 -3.66 3.00 -9.13
C PHE A 210 -4.08 4.17 -10.03
N ASN A 211 -4.92 5.09 -9.54
CA ASN A 211 -5.43 6.20 -10.35
C ASN A 211 -4.34 7.19 -10.79
N ALA A 212 -3.14 7.15 -10.19
CA ALA A 212 -2.00 7.93 -10.65
C ALA A 212 -1.60 7.60 -12.10
N VAL A 213 -1.97 6.42 -12.63
CA VAL A 213 -1.76 6.07 -14.05
C VAL A 213 -2.51 7.00 -15.02
N TYR A 214 -3.56 7.68 -14.56
CA TYR A 214 -4.29 8.65 -15.38
C TYR A 214 -3.49 9.92 -15.68
N HIS A 215 -2.32 10.13 -15.05
CA HIS A 215 -1.36 11.10 -15.57
C HIS A 215 -0.94 10.74 -16.99
N ILE A 216 -0.69 9.45 -17.25
CA ILE A 216 -0.12 8.92 -18.50
C ILE A 216 -1.18 8.69 -19.57
N THR A 217 -2.33 8.12 -19.19
CA THR A 217 -3.33 7.58 -20.12
C THR A 217 -4.76 7.95 -19.72
N ASP A 218 -5.69 7.94 -20.67
CA ASP A 218 -7.14 8.03 -20.38
C ASP A 218 -7.84 6.66 -20.37
N ALA A 219 -7.18 5.61 -20.87
CA ALA A 219 -7.76 4.28 -21.04
C ALA A 219 -6.78 3.20 -20.59
N PRO A 220 -6.50 3.09 -19.27
CA PRO A 220 -5.68 2.02 -18.76
C PRO A 220 -6.39 0.68 -18.99
N SER A 221 -5.62 -0.34 -19.37
CA SER A 221 -6.14 -1.70 -19.54
C SER A 221 -5.13 -2.70 -18.99
N PHE A 222 -5.59 -3.92 -18.71
CA PHE A 222 -4.71 -5.00 -18.29
C PHE A 222 -5.19 -6.36 -18.78
N LEU A 223 -4.22 -7.22 -19.08
CA LEU A 223 -4.39 -8.64 -19.34
C LEU A 223 -3.85 -9.41 -18.13
N THR A 224 -4.65 -10.29 -17.54
CA THR A 224 -4.26 -11.14 -16.41
C THR A 224 -4.52 -12.61 -16.76
N ARG A 225 -3.57 -13.49 -16.44
CA ARG A 225 -3.64 -14.94 -16.71
C ARG A 225 -3.17 -15.71 -15.48
N GLY A 226 -3.86 -16.78 -15.14
CA GLY A 226 -3.42 -17.72 -14.12
C GLY A 226 -4.56 -18.35 -13.33
N ALA A 227 -4.20 -19.28 -12.44
CA ALA A 227 -5.17 -20.14 -11.75
C ALA A 227 -6.19 -19.40 -10.85
N LYS A 228 -5.89 -18.17 -10.41
CA LYS A 228 -6.79 -17.35 -9.58
C LYS A 228 -7.77 -16.51 -10.41
N VAL A 229 -7.53 -16.39 -11.71
CA VAL A 229 -8.32 -15.56 -12.61
C VAL A 229 -9.58 -16.33 -13.00
N PRO A 230 -10.78 -15.72 -12.94
CA PRO A 230 -12.00 -16.34 -13.46
C PRO A 230 -11.81 -16.80 -14.91
N HIS A 231 -12.11 -18.06 -15.19
CA HIS A 231 -11.92 -18.68 -16.51
C HIS A 231 -10.45 -18.73 -17.00
N GLY A 232 -9.47 -18.55 -16.10
CA GLY A 232 -8.03 -18.70 -16.37
C GLY A 232 -7.36 -17.47 -17.00
N GLU A 233 -8.12 -16.59 -17.65
CA GLU A 233 -7.62 -15.40 -18.32
C GLU A 233 -8.69 -14.32 -18.43
N LEU A 234 -8.27 -13.05 -18.36
CA LEU A 234 -9.14 -11.89 -18.46
C LEU A 234 -8.44 -10.68 -19.09
N LEU A 235 -9.14 -9.96 -19.96
CA LEU A 235 -8.75 -8.62 -20.41
C LEU A 235 -9.78 -7.61 -19.90
N CYS A 236 -9.29 -6.56 -19.24
CA CYS A 236 -10.12 -5.47 -18.72
C CYS A 236 -9.62 -4.12 -19.21
N MET A 237 -10.55 -3.20 -19.42
CA MET A 237 -10.27 -1.82 -19.79
C MET A 237 -11.12 -0.87 -18.95
N PHE A 238 -10.49 0.17 -18.42
CA PHE A 238 -11.18 1.30 -17.81
C PHE A 238 -11.43 2.36 -18.88
N ASP A 239 -12.66 2.82 -18.99
CA ASP A 239 -13.09 3.83 -19.96
C ASP A 239 -13.89 4.94 -19.26
N PRO A 240 -13.26 5.74 -18.38
CA PRO A 240 -13.91 6.84 -17.65
C PRO A 240 -14.52 7.92 -18.54
N LEU A 241 -14.21 7.91 -19.84
CA LEU A 241 -14.73 8.84 -20.83
C LEU A 241 -15.84 8.24 -21.71
N CYS A 242 -16.16 6.95 -21.53
CA CYS A 242 -17.12 6.19 -22.35
C CYS A 242 -16.86 6.36 -23.86
N ARG A 243 -15.60 6.31 -24.28
CA ARG A 243 -15.18 6.56 -25.67
C ARG A 243 -15.05 5.29 -26.50
N TYR A 244 -14.67 4.18 -25.88
CA TYR A 244 -14.18 3.00 -26.56
C TYR A 244 -15.15 1.83 -26.46
N ASP A 245 -15.68 1.55 -25.26
CA ASP A 245 -16.66 0.48 -25.09
C ASP A 245 -18.07 0.97 -25.48
N PRO A 246 -18.83 0.23 -26.32
CA PRO A 246 -20.13 0.67 -26.80
C PRO A 246 -21.22 0.67 -25.72
N GLU A 247 -21.05 -0.10 -24.63
CA GLU A 247 -22.02 -0.22 -23.55
C GLU A 247 -21.63 0.60 -22.30
N ALA A 248 -20.43 1.20 -22.29
CA ALA A 248 -19.93 1.98 -21.17
C ALA A 248 -20.83 3.18 -20.88
N THR A 249 -21.19 3.31 -19.60
CA THR A 249 -22.00 4.42 -19.08
C THR A 249 -21.22 5.19 -18.02
N GLN A 250 -21.74 6.33 -17.57
CA GLN A 250 -21.13 7.05 -16.46
C GLN A 250 -21.14 6.25 -15.14
N GLN A 251 -22.08 5.30 -15.01
CA GLN A 251 -22.20 4.40 -13.88
C GLN A 251 -21.25 3.21 -13.99
N ASP A 252 -21.10 2.67 -15.20
CA ASP A 252 -20.26 1.51 -15.52
C ASP A 252 -19.24 1.86 -16.63
N PRO A 253 -18.20 2.66 -16.31
CA PRO A 253 -17.28 3.20 -17.32
C PRO A 253 -16.08 2.28 -17.56
N GLY A 254 -16.34 1.08 -18.07
CA GLY A 254 -15.31 0.09 -18.37
C GLY A 254 -15.88 -1.23 -18.84
N VAL A 255 -15.00 -2.13 -19.26
CA VAL A 255 -15.39 -3.41 -19.86
C VAL A 255 -14.48 -4.54 -19.42
N GLN A 256 -15.09 -5.71 -19.23
CA GLN A 256 -14.42 -6.98 -19.04
C GLN A 256 -14.69 -7.85 -20.26
N PHE A 257 -13.66 -8.12 -21.06
CA PHE A 257 -13.78 -8.97 -22.24
C PHE A 257 -13.79 -10.44 -21.83
N ARG A 258 -14.61 -11.23 -22.54
CA ARG A 258 -14.71 -12.69 -22.42
C ARG A 258 -14.34 -13.33 -23.76
N ASN A 259 -14.14 -14.66 -23.78
CA ASN A 259 -13.79 -15.42 -24.99
C ASN A 259 -12.57 -14.85 -25.72
N LEU A 260 -11.49 -14.57 -24.98
CA LEU A 260 -10.32 -13.88 -25.56
C LEU A 260 -9.67 -14.64 -26.72
N GLU A 261 -9.79 -15.97 -26.77
CA GLU A 261 -9.31 -16.77 -27.90
C GLU A 261 -9.99 -16.36 -29.22
N GLU A 262 -11.32 -16.24 -29.22
CA GLU A 262 -12.09 -15.79 -30.39
C GLU A 262 -11.73 -14.35 -30.74
N LEU A 263 -11.66 -13.47 -29.73
CA LEU A 263 -11.29 -12.08 -29.92
C LEU A 263 -9.88 -11.89 -30.50
N ARG A 264 -8.90 -12.72 -30.12
CA ARG A 264 -7.55 -12.70 -30.70
C ARG A 264 -7.56 -13.06 -32.18
N ASN A 265 -8.40 -14.02 -32.58
CA ASN A 265 -8.52 -14.44 -33.97
C ASN A 265 -9.19 -13.37 -34.84
N LEU A 266 -10.23 -12.71 -34.32
CA LEU A 266 -10.99 -11.68 -35.02
C LEU A 266 -10.25 -10.33 -35.04
N HIS A 267 -9.63 -9.95 -33.92
CA HIS A 267 -9.06 -8.62 -33.67
C HIS A 267 -7.59 -8.67 -33.21
N PRO A 268 -6.68 -9.35 -33.93
CA PRO A 268 -5.29 -9.57 -33.48
C PRO A 268 -4.52 -8.27 -33.23
N ASP A 269 -4.82 -7.20 -33.97
CA ASP A 269 -4.14 -5.92 -33.82
C ASP A 269 -4.41 -5.29 -32.44
N SER A 270 -5.60 -5.52 -31.85
CA SER A 270 -5.92 -5.08 -30.48
C SER A 270 -5.02 -5.71 -29.42
N PHE A 271 -4.48 -6.91 -29.68
CA PHE A 271 -3.72 -7.70 -28.70
C PHE A 271 -2.19 -7.47 -28.78
N MET A 272 -1.68 -6.91 -29.87
CA MET A 272 -0.23 -6.75 -30.08
C MET A 272 0.48 -5.96 -28.97
N GLY A 273 -0.23 -4.99 -28.38
CA GLY A 273 0.27 -4.18 -27.27
C GLY A 273 0.47 -4.93 -25.94
N TYR A 274 -0.05 -6.16 -25.80
CA TYR A 274 0.05 -6.96 -24.58
C TYR A 274 1.22 -7.96 -24.59
N MET A 275 2.00 -8.02 -25.67
CA MET A 275 3.30 -8.72 -25.73
C MET A 275 3.25 -10.19 -25.26
N GLU A 276 2.19 -10.90 -25.66
CA GLU A 276 1.90 -12.26 -25.20
C GLU A 276 2.99 -13.27 -25.58
N ASP A 277 3.62 -13.08 -26.74
CA ASP A 277 4.66 -13.98 -27.24
C ASP A 277 6.04 -13.77 -26.58
N ASP A 278 6.24 -12.66 -25.88
CA ASP A 278 7.56 -12.26 -25.39
C ASP A 278 7.60 -12.08 -23.86
N VAL A 279 6.69 -11.27 -23.32
CA VAL A 279 6.66 -10.92 -21.89
C VAL A 279 5.63 -11.78 -21.16
N MET A 280 4.38 -11.81 -21.63
CA MET A 280 3.25 -12.44 -20.94
C MET A 280 3.13 -13.94 -21.30
N LYS A 281 4.21 -14.69 -21.11
CA LYS A 281 4.31 -16.11 -21.52
C LYS A 281 3.59 -17.09 -20.61
N GLY A 282 3.27 -16.70 -19.38
CA GLY A 282 2.66 -17.57 -18.37
C GLY A 282 1.73 -16.80 -17.44
N ASP A 283 1.61 -17.27 -16.20
CA ASP A 283 0.82 -16.61 -15.17
C ASP A 283 1.39 -15.22 -14.86
N GLY A 284 0.50 -14.25 -14.73
CA GLY A 284 0.88 -12.87 -14.43
C GLY A 284 -0.20 -11.86 -14.78
N THR A 285 0.17 -10.59 -14.70
CA THR A 285 -0.65 -9.46 -15.11
C THR A 285 0.21 -8.46 -15.86
N LEU A 286 -0.23 -8.05 -17.05
CA LEU A 286 0.36 -6.96 -17.83
C LEU A 286 -0.62 -5.81 -17.94
N PHE A 287 -0.27 -4.67 -17.34
CA PHE A 287 -0.94 -3.39 -17.58
C PHE A 287 -0.40 -2.76 -18.84
N ARG A 288 -1.28 -2.14 -19.62
CA ARG A 288 -0.96 -1.34 -20.79
C ARG A 288 -1.54 0.06 -20.63
N LEU A 289 -0.68 1.07 -20.69
CA LEU A 289 -1.00 2.48 -20.48
C LEU A 289 -0.59 3.28 -21.74
N PRO A 290 -1.44 3.35 -22.78
CA PRO A 290 -1.18 4.13 -23.98
C PRO A 290 -0.98 5.62 -23.65
N LEU A 291 0.07 6.23 -24.21
CA LEU A 291 0.38 7.64 -23.92
C LEU A 291 -0.73 8.56 -24.43
N ARG A 292 -1.21 9.47 -23.58
CA ARG A 292 -2.15 10.52 -24.00
C ARG A 292 -1.49 11.43 -25.03
N THR A 293 -2.08 11.48 -26.23
CA THR A 293 -1.61 12.33 -27.34
C THR A 293 -2.44 13.59 -27.54
N ALA A 294 -3.67 13.65 -27.00
CA ALA A 294 -4.60 14.76 -27.17
C ALA A 294 -4.75 15.61 -25.89
N LYS A 295 -5.03 16.91 -26.06
CA LYS A 295 -5.17 17.89 -24.95
C LYS A 295 -6.61 18.12 -24.48
N ASP A 296 -7.56 17.39 -25.04
CA ASP A 296 -9.00 17.56 -24.84
C ASP A 296 -9.56 16.72 -23.67
N SER A 297 -8.74 15.88 -23.04
CA SER A 297 -9.21 15.02 -21.96
C SER A 297 -9.64 15.84 -20.73
N PRO A 298 -10.85 15.60 -20.19
CA PRO A 298 -11.27 16.22 -18.95
C PRO A 298 -10.54 15.65 -17.73
N ILE A 299 -9.82 14.54 -17.85
CA ILE A 299 -9.05 13.97 -16.73
C ILE A 299 -7.72 14.72 -16.56
N SER A 300 -6.99 14.91 -17.66
CA SER A 300 -5.76 15.70 -17.67
C SER A 300 -5.50 16.31 -19.06
N LYS A 301 -5.05 17.56 -19.08
CA LYS A 301 -4.65 18.27 -20.32
C LYS A 301 -3.22 17.97 -20.74
N GLU A 302 -2.48 17.19 -19.94
CA GLU A 302 -1.07 16.90 -20.19
C GLU A 302 -0.90 15.79 -21.23
N VAL A 303 -0.16 16.11 -22.29
CA VAL A 303 0.26 15.17 -23.34
C VAL A 303 1.58 14.53 -22.95
N TRP A 304 1.75 13.27 -23.35
CA TRP A 304 2.94 12.47 -23.07
C TRP A 304 3.72 12.16 -24.33
N SER A 305 5.01 12.49 -24.29
CA SER A 305 5.97 12.09 -25.32
C SER A 305 6.80 10.88 -24.87
N PRO A 306 7.35 10.08 -25.80
CA PRO A 306 8.30 9.02 -25.48
C PRO A 306 9.48 9.49 -24.61
N GLU A 307 9.97 10.71 -24.83
CA GLU A 307 11.09 11.30 -24.07
C GLU A 307 10.68 11.59 -22.62
N ARG A 308 9.48 12.15 -22.41
CA ARG A 308 8.95 12.36 -21.06
C ARG A 308 8.81 11.04 -20.30
N LEU A 309 8.31 10.00 -20.97
CA LEU A 309 8.21 8.66 -20.36
C LEU A 309 9.59 8.12 -20.00
N ALA A 310 10.56 8.23 -20.91
CA ALA A 310 11.93 7.77 -20.65
C ALA A 310 12.54 8.46 -19.43
N ASN A 311 12.37 9.78 -19.29
CA ASN A 311 12.90 10.54 -18.15
C ASN A 311 12.34 10.07 -16.80
N ILE A 312 11.04 9.74 -16.73
CA ILE A 312 10.41 9.26 -15.50
C ILE A 312 10.84 7.84 -15.15
N VAL A 313 11.05 7.00 -16.15
CA VAL A 313 11.60 5.65 -15.96
C VAL A 313 13.07 5.73 -15.53
N ASP A 314 13.85 6.66 -16.10
CA ASP A 314 15.24 6.91 -15.73
C ASP A 314 15.36 7.45 -14.31
N SER A 315 14.52 8.39 -13.87
CA SER A 315 14.53 8.88 -12.49
C SER A 315 14.21 7.78 -11.48
N PHE A 316 13.38 6.80 -11.87
CA PHE A 316 13.08 5.65 -11.02
C PHE A 316 14.25 4.66 -10.88
N LYS A 317 15.19 4.61 -11.85
CA LYS A 317 16.38 3.71 -11.80
C LYS A 317 17.18 3.90 -10.52
N GLU A 318 17.34 5.14 -10.08
CA GLU A 318 18.10 5.50 -8.86
C GLU A 318 17.49 4.93 -7.57
N ASP A 319 16.17 4.69 -7.57
CA ASP A 319 15.43 4.19 -6.42
C ASP A 319 15.23 2.67 -6.44
N MET A 320 15.50 1.97 -7.56
CA MET A 320 15.22 0.54 -7.72
C MET A 320 15.96 -0.32 -6.69
N GLN A 321 17.26 -0.04 -6.44
CA GLN A 321 18.05 -0.77 -5.44
C GLN A 321 17.48 -0.61 -4.03
N LYS A 322 17.17 0.63 -3.64
CA LYS A 322 16.62 0.95 -2.33
C LYS A 322 15.21 0.41 -2.15
N SER A 323 14.43 0.35 -3.24
CA SER A 323 13.07 -0.19 -3.23
C SER A 323 13.03 -1.65 -2.81
N LEU A 324 14.03 -2.45 -3.18
CA LEU A 324 14.07 -3.88 -2.79
C LEU A 324 14.35 -4.12 -1.30
N LEU A 325 14.76 -3.11 -0.52
CA LEU A 325 15.20 -3.29 0.87
C LEU A 325 14.08 -3.76 1.80
N PHE A 326 12.86 -3.24 1.64
CA PHE A 326 11.76 -3.47 2.58
C PHE A 326 10.49 -4.05 1.91
N LEU A 327 10.57 -4.40 0.63
CA LEU A 327 9.47 -5.07 -0.08
C LEU A 327 9.28 -6.51 0.41
N LYS A 328 8.01 -6.91 0.52
CA LYS A 328 7.67 -8.19 1.14
C LYS A 328 8.02 -9.33 0.20
N ASN A 329 7.64 -9.25 -1.07
CA ASN A 329 7.60 -10.34 -2.04
C ASN A 329 8.54 -10.12 -3.24
N ILE A 330 8.58 -8.91 -3.79
CA ILE A 330 9.38 -8.62 -4.98
C ILE A 330 10.88 -8.71 -4.66
N ARG A 331 11.59 -9.42 -5.53
CA ARG A 331 13.05 -9.61 -5.48
C ARG A 331 13.75 -9.20 -6.76
N LYS A 332 13.00 -8.87 -7.82
CA LYS A 332 13.56 -8.46 -9.10
C LYS A 332 12.73 -7.37 -9.77
N ILE A 333 13.42 -6.31 -10.18
CA ILE A 333 12.84 -5.20 -10.96
C ILE A 333 13.64 -5.07 -12.25
N THR A 334 12.95 -5.08 -13.39
CA THR A 334 13.58 -4.99 -14.72
C THR A 334 12.98 -3.83 -15.50
N ILE A 335 13.83 -3.06 -16.19
CA ILE A 335 13.41 -2.07 -17.19
C ILE A 335 13.74 -2.59 -18.58
N VAL A 336 12.72 -2.66 -19.43
CA VAL A 336 12.79 -3.05 -20.83
C VAL A 336 12.33 -1.90 -21.71
N LYS A 337 12.94 -1.78 -22.88
CA LYS A 337 12.60 -0.78 -23.89
C LYS A 337 12.41 -1.44 -25.25
N TYR A 338 11.27 -1.19 -25.87
CA TYR A 338 11.04 -1.49 -27.28
C TYR A 338 11.22 -0.21 -28.09
N LEU A 339 12.15 -0.26 -29.02
CA LEU A 339 12.37 0.83 -29.98
C LEU A 339 11.27 0.83 -31.05
N LYS A 340 11.14 1.96 -31.76
CA LYS A 340 10.17 2.14 -32.86
C LYS A 340 10.25 1.04 -33.93
N ASN A 341 11.45 0.48 -34.16
CA ASN A 341 11.69 -0.58 -35.13
C ASN A 341 11.37 -1.99 -34.63
N GLY A 342 10.87 -2.14 -33.40
CA GLY A 342 10.56 -3.43 -32.79
C GLY A 342 11.68 -4.02 -31.93
N ASN A 343 12.90 -3.47 -31.98
CA ASN A 343 14.03 -4.02 -31.24
C ASN A 343 13.82 -3.87 -29.73
N LYS A 344 13.97 -4.98 -29.01
CA LYS A 344 13.93 -5.05 -27.54
C LYS A 344 15.32 -4.83 -26.95
N LYS A 345 15.41 -3.99 -25.93
CA LYS A 345 16.61 -3.79 -25.11
C LYS A 345 16.25 -3.91 -23.64
N ILE A 346 17.00 -4.72 -22.89
CA ILE A 346 16.97 -4.67 -21.42
C ILE A 346 17.87 -3.49 -21.03
N GLU A 347 17.30 -2.47 -20.40
CA GLU A 347 18.07 -1.27 -20.03
C GLU A 347 18.72 -1.38 -18.67
N TYR A 348 18.00 -1.90 -17.68
CA TYR A 348 18.49 -1.97 -16.31
C TYR A 348 17.78 -3.06 -15.53
N VAL A 349 18.52 -3.78 -14.68
CA VAL A 349 17.97 -4.85 -13.85
C VAL A 349 18.54 -4.71 -12.45
N VAL A 350 17.69 -4.86 -11.44
CA VAL A 350 18.12 -5.01 -10.05
C VAL A 350 17.49 -6.28 -9.48
N GLU A 351 18.30 -7.09 -8.80
CA GLU A 351 17.88 -8.33 -8.16
C GLU A 351 18.39 -8.36 -6.72
N SER A 352 17.56 -8.84 -5.79
CA SER A 352 17.95 -9.14 -4.42
C SER A 352 17.90 -10.64 -4.13
N LYS A 353 18.91 -11.13 -3.41
CA LYS A 353 19.05 -12.53 -3.02
C LYS A 353 19.24 -12.67 -1.53
N LEU A 354 18.55 -13.65 -0.97
CA LEU A 354 18.65 -14.07 0.42
C LEU A 354 19.36 -15.42 0.46
N ASP A 355 20.03 -15.71 1.57
CA ASP A 355 20.43 -17.08 1.87
C ASP A 355 19.24 -17.88 2.41
N LYS A 356 19.40 -19.21 2.56
CA LYS A 356 18.32 -20.09 3.02
C LYS A 356 17.75 -19.66 4.38
N SER A 357 18.60 -19.22 5.30
CA SER A 357 18.15 -18.69 6.60
C SER A 357 17.33 -17.42 6.44
N GLY A 358 17.75 -16.50 5.57
CA GLY A 358 17.04 -15.27 5.28
C GLY A 358 15.69 -15.52 4.63
N GLU A 359 15.58 -16.49 3.70
CA GLU A 359 14.30 -16.90 3.12
C GLU A 359 13.32 -17.40 4.18
N ILE A 360 13.78 -18.25 5.10
CA ILE A 360 12.96 -18.77 6.23
C ILE A 360 12.53 -17.61 7.15
N THR A 361 13.44 -16.70 7.48
CA THR A 361 13.13 -15.53 8.32
C THR A 361 12.10 -14.62 7.66
N VAL A 362 12.24 -14.33 6.36
CA VAL A 362 11.30 -13.50 5.61
C VAL A 362 9.93 -14.16 5.50
N ASP A 363 9.87 -15.47 5.23
CA ASP A 363 8.61 -16.22 5.21
C ASP A 363 7.93 -16.20 6.60
N SER A 364 8.73 -16.32 7.67
CA SER A 364 8.23 -16.22 9.05
C SER A 364 7.66 -14.83 9.35
N LEU A 365 8.33 -13.76 8.92
CA LEU A 365 7.84 -12.39 9.02
C LEU A 365 6.50 -12.22 8.28
N ARG A 366 6.41 -12.68 7.03
CA ARG A 366 5.17 -12.60 6.23
C ARG A 366 4.01 -13.35 6.92
N LYS A 367 4.27 -14.57 7.41
CA LYS A 367 3.29 -15.37 8.16
C LYS A 367 2.85 -14.65 9.44
N TYR A 368 3.78 -14.05 10.16
CA TYR A 368 3.48 -13.32 11.39
C TYR A 368 2.61 -12.08 11.13
N ILE A 369 2.91 -11.29 10.09
CA ILE A 369 2.08 -10.16 9.66
C ILE A 369 0.67 -10.65 9.30
N LYS A 370 0.56 -11.67 8.43
CA LYS A 370 -0.73 -12.19 7.96
C LYS A 370 -1.58 -12.76 9.10
N LYS A 371 -0.95 -13.46 10.04
CA LYS A 371 -1.62 -14.00 11.24
C LYS A 371 -2.25 -12.88 12.06
N ASN A 372 -1.48 -11.86 12.44
CA ASN A 372 -1.97 -10.76 13.26
C ASN A 372 -3.04 -9.92 12.54
N ALA A 373 -2.87 -9.65 11.24
CA ALA A 373 -3.88 -8.99 10.42
C ALA A 373 -5.20 -9.77 10.39
N SER A 374 -5.14 -11.10 10.24
CA SER A 374 -6.32 -11.97 10.22
C SER A 374 -7.00 -12.07 11.59
N GLU A 375 -6.23 -12.07 12.68
CA GLU A 375 -6.78 -12.09 14.04
C GLU A 375 -7.54 -10.80 14.35
N TYR A 376 -6.98 -9.64 13.99
CA TYR A 376 -7.67 -8.35 14.11
C TYR A 376 -9.00 -8.32 13.36
N GLN A 377 -9.06 -8.88 12.15
CA GLN A 377 -10.30 -8.93 11.37
C GLN A 377 -11.39 -9.82 11.99
N LYS A 378 -11.00 -10.82 12.80
CA LYS A 378 -11.95 -11.76 13.43
C LYS A 378 -12.46 -11.26 14.78
N ASP A 379 -11.63 -10.53 15.51
CA ASP A 379 -11.90 -10.09 16.86
C ASP A 379 -11.62 -8.59 17.02
N ASN A 380 -12.70 -7.80 16.99
CA ASN A 380 -12.62 -6.34 17.13
C ASN A 380 -12.12 -5.87 18.50
N SER A 381 -11.99 -6.76 19.50
CA SER A 381 -11.39 -6.42 20.80
C SER A 381 -9.87 -6.38 20.76
N LYS A 382 -9.24 -7.07 19.79
CA LYS A 382 -7.79 -7.00 19.57
C LYS A 382 -7.45 -5.74 18.80
N LEU A 383 -6.46 -4.99 19.28
CA LEU A 383 -5.95 -3.80 18.59
C LEU A 383 -4.64 -4.13 17.88
N LEU A 384 -4.46 -3.65 16.64
CA LEU A 384 -3.22 -3.83 15.88
C LEU A 384 -2.01 -3.19 16.57
N CYS A 385 -2.22 -2.16 17.39
CA CYS A 385 -1.15 -1.56 18.18
C CYS A 385 -0.63 -2.47 19.32
N ASN A 386 -1.35 -3.54 19.69
CA ASN A 386 -0.99 -4.44 20.79
C ASN A 386 -0.40 -5.78 20.31
N ILE A 387 0.11 -5.82 19.07
CA ILE A 387 0.78 -7.02 18.54
C ILE A 387 2.04 -7.30 19.37
N PRO A 388 2.29 -8.55 19.82
CA PRO A 388 3.48 -8.90 20.56
C PRO A 388 4.76 -8.56 19.80
N SER A 389 5.77 -8.06 20.51
CA SER A 389 7.06 -7.72 19.93
C SER A 389 7.79 -8.96 19.39
N MET A 390 8.19 -8.90 18.11
CA MET A 390 8.97 -9.93 17.44
C MET A 390 9.96 -9.29 16.46
N SER A 391 11.23 -9.71 16.52
CA SER A 391 12.31 -9.24 15.65
C SER A 391 12.69 -10.31 14.61
N PHE A 392 13.01 -9.86 13.40
CA PHE A 392 13.39 -10.70 12.27
C PHE A 392 14.61 -10.10 11.60
N SER A 393 15.73 -10.82 11.60
CA SER A 393 17.02 -10.34 11.11
C SER A 393 17.58 -11.27 10.03
N PHE A 394 18.08 -10.70 8.93
CA PHE A 394 18.65 -11.45 7.81
C PHE A 394 19.61 -10.59 6.97
N ASP A 395 20.51 -11.26 6.26
CA ASP A 395 21.38 -10.63 5.27
C ASP A 395 20.76 -10.69 3.87
N MET A 396 20.89 -9.62 3.10
CA MET A 396 20.42 -9.53 1.73
C MET A 396 21.51 -8.99 0.81
N HIS A 397 21.67 -9.62 -0.36
CA HIS A 397 22.58 -9.17 -1.40
C HIS A 397 21.77 -8.52 -2.51
N VAL A 398 22.02 -7.24 -2.78
CA VAL A 398 21.39 -6.50 -3.88
C VAL A 398 22.42 -6.30 -4.98
N LYS A 399 22.10 -6.72 -6.20
CA LYS A 399 22.95 -6.60 -7.37
C LYS A 399 22.21 -5.91 -8.51
N ASP A 400 22.87 -4.98 -9.19
CA ASP A 400 22.37 -4.43 -10.45
C ASP A 400 23.09 -4.98 -11.70
N SER A 401 22.55 -4.64 -12.87
CA SER A 401 23.11 -4.99 -14.18
C SER A 401 24.44 -4.28 -14.50
N GLU A 402 24.84 -3.29 -13.70
CA GLU A 402 26.12 -2.57 -13.82
C GLU A 402 27.22 -3.21 -12.93
N ASN A 403 26.91 -4.34 -12.29
CA ASN A 403 27.75 -5.09 -11.36
C ASN A 403 28.05 -4.37 -10.04
N ASN A 404 27.24 -3.37 -9.64
CA ASN A 404 27.26 -2.90 -8.27
C ASN A 404 26.61 -3.98 -7.39
N LEU A 405 27.38 -4.49 -6.43
CA LEU A 405 26.95 -5.47 -5.44
C LEU A 405 26.98 -4.82 -4.06
N GLN A 406 25.89 -4.94 -3.33
CA GLN A 406 25.76 -4.43 -1.98
C GLN A 406 25.24 -5.52 -1.04
N LYS A 407 25.93 -5.73 0.07
CA LYS A 407 25.46 -6.59 1.15
C LYS A 407 24.82 -5.75 2.25
N TRP A 408 23.57 -6.04 2.56
CA TRP A 408 22.77 -5.37 3.58
C TRP A 408 22.43 -6.33 4.72
N HIS A 409 22.48 -5.83 5.94
CA HIS A 409 21.87 -6.47 7.09
C HIS A 409 20.55 -5.78 7.40
N ILE A 410 19.45 -6.54 7.40
CA ILE A 410 18.10 -6.00 7.56
C ILE A 410 17.51 -6.57 8.83
N VAL A 411 16.96 -5.68 9.66
CA VAL A 411 16.24 -6.02 10.88
C VAL A 411 14.84 -5.43 10.78
N HIS A 412 13.83 -6.29 10.82
CA HIS A 412 12.43 -5.92 10.96
C HIS A 412 11.98 -6.16 12.39
N GLN A 413 11.08 -5.31 12.89
CA GLN A 413 10.37 -5.51 14.13
C GLN A 413 8.88 -5.30 13.91
N LEU A 414 8.09 -6.25 14.40
CA LEU A 414 6.63 -6.12 14.51
C LEU A 414 6.26 -6.10 15.99
N GLY A 415 5.41 -5.16 16.40
CA GLY A 415 5.06 -4.93 17.79
C GLY A 415 6.05 -3.99 18.50
N ALA A 416 5.54 -3.27 19.51
CA ALA A 416 6.32 -2.34 20.30
C ALA A 416 7.11 -3.05 21.41
N PHE A 417 8.31 -2.54 21.69
CA PHE A 417 9.13 -3.00 22.80
C PHE A 417 8.42 -2.79 24.15
N ASP A 418 7.87 -1.60 24.39
CA ASP A 418 6.91 -1.36 25.46
C ASP A 418 5.49 -1.21 24.88
N SER A 419 4.69 -2.27 24.95
CA SER A 419 3.30 -2.26 24.47
C SER A 419 2.36 -1.40 25.30
N GLU A 420 2.72 -1.06 26.54
CA GLU A 420 1.88 -0.23 27.42
C GLU A 420 2.02 1.26 27.08
N SER A 421 3.17 1.65 26.50
CA SER A 421 3.50 3.01 26.07
C SER A 421 2.65 3.57 24.91
N VAL A 422 1.78 2.76 24.29
CA VAL A 422 0.92 3.21 23.19
C VAL A 422 0.06 4.40 23.68
N PRO A 423 0.07 5.56 22.98
CA PRO A 423 -0.74 6.71 23.37
C PRO A 423 -2.24 6.38 23.38
N ASP A 424 -2.99 6.94 24.34
CA ASP A 424 -4.42 6.64 24.48
C ASP A 424 -5.24 7.09 23.27
N ASP A 425 -4.91 8.23 22.65
CA ASP A 425 -5.55 8.68 21.41
C ASP A 425 -5.34 7.68 20.26
N VAL A 426 -4.15 7.07 20.19
CA VAL A 426 -3.82 6.04 19.20
C VAL A 426 -4.67 4.80 19.48
N LYS A 427 -4.72 4.30 20.73
CA LYS A 427 -5.58 3.17 21.11
C LYS A 427 -7.04 3.43 20.75
N ASN A 428 -7.54 4.62 21.07
CA ASN A 428 -8.91 5.05 20.77
C ASN A 428 -9.18 5.10 19.26
N SER A 429 -8.22 5.55 18.45
CA SER A 429 -8.34 5.57 16.99
C SER A 429 -8.37 4.16 16.38
N PHE A 430 -7.60 3.21 16.92
CA PHE A 430 -7.71 1.80 16.54
C PHE A 430 -9.06 1.19 16.95
N PHE A 431 -9.55 1.49 18.15
CA PHE A 431 -10.85 1.01 18.64
C PHE A 431 -12.01 1.52 17.77
N LYS A 432 -11.94 2.78 17.31
CA LYS A 432 -12.92 3.35 16.37
C LYS A 432 -12.79 2.82 14.93
N GLY A 433 -11.69 2.14 14.61
CA GLY A 433 -11.39 1.66 13.26
C GLY A 433 -10.87 2.74 12.30
N ASP A 434 -10.50 3.91 12.83
CA ASP A 434 -9.98 5.06 12.07
C ASP A 434 -8.52 4.86 11.65
N MET A 435 -7.77 4.04 12.39
CA MET A 435 -6.39 3.68 12.10
C MET A 435 -6.24 2.18 11.83
N LYS A 436 -5.50 1.86 10.76
CA LYS A 436 -5.29 0.48 10.28
C LYS A 436 -3.82 0.21 9.95
N LEU A 437 -2.93 0.91 10.64
CA LEU A 437 -1.49 0.80 10.49
C LEU A 437 -0.98 -0.34 11.39
N LEU A 438 0.13 -0.94 11.01
CA LEU A 438 0.78 -2.00 11.79
C LEU A 438 1.99 -1.42 12.54
N PRO A 439 2.26 -1.81 13.79
CA PRO A 439 3.49 -1.45 14.51
C PRO A 439 4.68 -2.20 13.90
N HIS A 440 4.97 -1.91 12.63
CA HIS A 440 5.97 -2.58 11.81
C HIS A 440 7.03 -1.56 11.43
N GLY A 441 8.27 -1.84 11.84
CA GLY A 441 9.43 -1.01 11.58
C GLY A 441 10.62 -1.86 11.16
N GLY A 442 11.68 -1.20 10.70
CA GLY A 442 12.92 -1.90 10.41
C GLY A 442 14.06 -0.98 10.02
N VAL A 443 15.25 -1.56 9.90
CA VAL A 443 16.49 -0.89 9.50
C VAL A 443 17.24 -1.75 8.51
N ALA A 444 17.81 -1.11 7.49
CA ALA A 444 18.74 -1.73 6.56
C ALA A 444 20.11 -1.07 6.70
N LEU A 445 21.09 -1.82 7.19
CA LEU A 445 22.47 -1.40 7.41
C LEU A 445 23.37 -2.00 6.33
N LEU A 446 24.13 -1.16 5.64
CA LEU A 446 25.10 -1.62 4.63
C LEU A 446 26.31 -2.25 5.33
N LEU A 447 26.65 -3.50 4.97
CA LEU A 447 27.77 -4.24 5.55
C LEU A 447 29.10 -4.05 4.81
N ASP A 448 29.07 -3.53 3.58
CA ASP A 448 30.27 -3.40 2.74
C ASP A 448 31.16 -2.22 3.17
N THR A 449 32.47 -2.43 3.02
CA THR A 449 33.56 -1.61 3.60
C THR A 449 33.84 -0.30 2.85
N GLN A 450 32.95 0.16 1.96
CA GLN A 450 33.00 1.52 1.42
C GLN A 450 31.64 2.22 1.60
N PRO A 451 31.24 2.53 2.85
CA PRO A 451 29.94 3.14 3.17
C PRO A 451 29.75 4.56 2.58
N TYR A 452 30.76 5.12 1.91
CA TYR A 452 30.79 6.49 1.42
C TYR A 452 30.64 6.66 -0.09
N LYS A 453 30.54 5.58 -0.87
CA LYS A 453 30.24 5.72 -2.30
C LYS A 453 28.73 5.91 -2.50
N ASN A 454 28.27 7.16 -2.44
CA ASN A 454 27.00 7.64 -3.01
C ASN A 454 25.68 6.94 -2.61
N VAL A 455 25.66 6.05 -1.61
CA VAL A 455 24.41 5.41 -1.16
C VAL A 455 23.68 6.36 -0.22
N SER A 456 22.76 7.16 -0.78
CA SER A 456 21.84 7.98 0.00
C SER A 456 20.87 7.07 0.76
N GLN A 457 21.00 7.06 2.07
CA GLN A 457 20.09 6.34 2.97
C GLN A 457 18.75 7.03 3.02
N VAL A 458 17.67 6.25 3.10
CA VAL A 458 16.30 6.74 2.91
C VAL A 458 15.41 6.40 4.10
N VAL A 459 14.40 7.24 4.29
CA VAL A 459 13.22 6.89 5.08
C VAL A 459 12.25 6.18 4.14
N SER A 460 11.77 5.02 4.55
CA SER A 460 10.87 4.20 3.74
C SER A 460 9.56 3.92 4.48
N CYS A 461 8.46 3.94 3.73
CA CYS A 461 7.20 3.31 4.14
C CYS A 461 6.93 2.20 3.12
N TYR A 462 7.55 1.04 3.33
CA TYR A 462 7.80 -0.06 2.39
C TYR A 462 8.63 0.32 1.15
N LEU A 463 8.40 1.49 0.55
CA LEU A 463 9.20 2.07 -0.52
C LEU A 463 9.89 3.37 -0.07
N PRO A 464 11.03 3.74 -0.72
CA PRO A 464 11.77 4.96 -0.41
C PRO A 464 10.92 6.23 -0.58
N LEU A 465 10.86 7.05 0.46
CA LEU A 465 10.32 8.40 0.41
C LEU A 465 11.41 9.37 -0.07
N PRO A 466 11.06 10.48 -0.76
CA PRO A 466 11.98 11.54 -1.15
C PRO A 466 12.45 12.42 0.05
N VAL A 467 12.66 11.81 1.22
CA VAL A 467 13.04 12.46 2.46
C VAL A 467 14.51 12.15 2.77
N LYS A 468 15.30 13.19 3.03
CA LYS A 468 16.69 13.04 3.49
C LYS A 468 16.71 12.74 4.98
N SER A 469 17.09 11.52 5.36
CA SER A 469 17.15 11.13 6.77
C SER A 469 18.33 11.80 7.51
N GLY A 470 19.49 11.87 6.87
CA GLY A 470 20.76 12.21 7.55
C GLY A 470 21.34 11.06 8.37
N LEU A 471 20.67 9.89 8.36
CA LEU A 471 21.09 8.69 9.07
C LEU A 471 22.08 7.87 8.23
N PRO A 472 22.98 7.10 8.87
CA PRO A 472 23.95 6.26 8.17
C PRO A 472 23.38 4.92 7.67
N PHE A 473 22.12 4.64 7.96
CA PHE A 473 21.36 3.47 7.50
C PHE A 473 19.95 3.88 7.06
N SER A 474 19.30 3.04 6.28
CA SER A 474 17.92 3.26 5.85
C SER A 474 16.95 2.76 6.91
N ILE A 475 15.88 3.50 7.15
CA ILE A 475 14.84 3.14 8.12
C ILE A 475 13.52 2.87 7.42
N HIS A 476 12.73 1.99 8.01
CA HIS A 476 11.41 1.61 7.56
C HIS A 476 10.40 1.71 8.69
N GLY A 477 9.19 2.17 8.38
CA GLY A 477 8.05 2.11 9.28
C GLY A 477 6.74 2.13 8.50
N HIS A 478 5.69 1.50 9.03
CA HIS A 478 4.33 1.71 8.54
C HIS A 478 3.81 3.07 9.02
N PHE A 479 4.45 4.12 8.51
CA PHE A 479 4.22 5.50 8.91
C PHE A 479 2.87 6.00 8.38
N ALA A 480 2.26 6.91 9.14
CA ALA A 480 1.24 7.79 8.61
C ALA A 480 1.91 8.83 7.71
N LEU A 481 1.45 8.92 6.47
CA LEU A 481 1.98 9.85 5.46
C LEU A 481 1.01 11.01 5.20
N ASN A 482 1.50 12.08 4.58
CA ASN A 482 0.65 13.13 4.02
C ASN A 482 -0.20 12.63 2.83
N SER A 483 -1.14 13.45 2.34
CA SER A 483 -2.03 13.09 1.22
C SER A 483 -1.25 12.68 -0.04
N SER A 484 -0.17 13.39 -0.36
CA SER A 484 0.71 13.09 -1.50
C SER A 484 1.55 11.81 -1.34
N ARG A 485 1.59 11.22 -0.13
CA ARG A 485 2.43 10.07 0.26
C ARG A 485 3.94 10.26 0.03
N ARG A 486 4.41 11.51 -0.03
CA ARG A 486 5.82 11.86 -0.26
C ARG A 486 6.59 12.20 1.00
N ASP A 487 5.88 12.50 2.08
CA ASP A 487 6.49 12.85 3.36
C ASP A 487 5.70 12.23 4.51
N LEU A 488 6.36 12.15 5.66
CA LEU A 488 5.73 11.79 6.92
C LEU A 488 4.67 12.84 7.27
N TRP A 489 3.63 12.40 7.96
CA TRP A 489 2.61 13.31 8.47
C TRP A 489 3.21 14.27 9.52
N THR A 490 3.02 15.58 9.34
CA THR A 490 3.56 16.63 10.25
C THR A 490 2.50 17.35 11.08
N GLY A 491 1.23 16.94 10.97
CA GLY A 491 0.15 17.51 11.79
C GLY A 491 0.32 17.20 13.28
N GLN A 492 -0.40 17.93 14.14
CA GLN A 492 -0.40 17.69 15.60
C GLN A 492 -1.62 16.89 16.02
N ASP A 493 -1.74 15.67 15.52
CA ASP A 493 -2.86 14.76 15.77
C ASP A 493 -2.40 13.32 16.01
N VAL A 494 -3.36 12.40 16.07
CA VAL A 494 -3.12 10.97 16.32
C VAL A 494 -2.13 10.33 15.33
N LYS A 495 -2.05 10.80 14.07
CA LYS A 495 -1.11 10.26 13.07
C LYS A 495 0.32 10.62 13.41
N SER A 496 0.54 11.82 13.96
CA SER A 496 1.86 12.20 14.43
C SER A 496 2.24 11.45 15.70
N GLN A 497 1.31 11.29 16.65
CA GLN A 497 1.54 10.45 17.84
C GLN A 497 1.93 9.02 17.45
N TRP A 498 1.25 8.44 16.44
CA TRP A 498 1.62 7.15 15.86
C TRP A 498 3.06 7.14 15.33
N ASN A 499 3.44 8.09 14.47
CA ASN A 499 4.79 8.14 13.90
C ASN A 499 5.88 8.29 14.98
N HIS A 500 5.66 9.11 16.00
CA HIS A 500 6.57 9.24 17.15
C HIS A 500 6.72 7.90 17.88
N TRP A 501 5.60 7.26 18.18
CA TRP A 501 5.57 6.01 18.91
C TRP A 501 6.25 4.86 18.15
N ILE A 502 6.01 4.69 16.83
CA ILE A 502 6.69 3.61 16.09
C ILE A 502 8.20 3.85 15.95
N LEU A 503 8.65 5.10 15.83
CA LEU A 503 10.08 5.41 15.81
C LEU A 503 10.75 5.01 17.12
N GLN A 504 10.10 5.33 18.25
CA GLN A 504 10.62 5.05 19.58
C GLN A 504 10.55 3.55 19.94
N GLU A 505 9.42 2.90 19.71
CA GLU A 505 9.16 1.57 20.27
C GLU A 505 9.37 0.42 19.30
N VAL A 506 9.47 0.70 17.99
CA VAL A 506 9.59 -0.34 16.94
C VAL A 506 10.87 -0.18 16.13
N VAL A 507 11.13 1.01 15.58
CA VAL A 507 12.31 1.25 14.71
C VAL A 507 13.59 1.34 15.53
N THR A 508 13.56 1.97 16.71
CA THR A 508 14.73 2.12 17.60
C THR A 508 15.34 0.78 18.01
N PRO A 509 14.58 -0.21 18.53
CA PRO A 509 15.13 -1.54 18.81
C PRO A 509 15.77 -2.20 17.58
N SER A 510 15.13 -2.07 16.40
CA SER A 510 15.66 -2.62 15.14
C SER A 510 17.01 -2.01 14.77
N ALA A 511 17.17 -0.70 14.98
CA ALA A 511 18.43 0.01 14.73
C ALA A 511 19.54 -0.42 15.68
N ALA A 512 19.24 -0.53 16.98
CA ALA A 512 20.19 -0.99 17.99
C ALA A 512 20.68 -2.41 17.66
N ASN A 513 19.75 -3.32 17.32
CA ASN A 513 20.07 -4.69 16.91
C ASN A 513 20.95 -4.74 15.66
N ALA A 514 20.72 -3.86 14.67
CA ALA A 514 21.54 -3.80 13.46
C ALA A 514 22.97 -3.32 13.75
N ILE A 515 23.14 -2.31 14.60
CA ILE A 515 24.46 -1.81 15.02
C ILE A 515 25.20 -2.86 15.85
N GLU A 516 24.49 -3.53 16.76
CA GLU A 516 25.04 -4.63 17.55
C GLU A 516 25.48 -5.80 16.67
N TYR A 517 24.66 -6.17 15.68
CA TYR A 517 25.02 -7.19 14.70
C TYR A 517 26.33 -6.83 13.98
N TYR A 518 26.47 -5.58 13.52
CA TYR A 518 27.72 -5.13 12.89
C TYR A 518 28.90 -5.26 13.86
N ARG A 519 28.75 -4.81 15.11
CA ARG A 519 29.80 -4.89 16.14
C ARG A 519 30.21 -6.33 16.45
N LEU A 520 29.26 -7.25 16.54
CA LEU A 520 29.52 -8.65 16.86
C LEU A 520 30.13 -9.44 15.70
N ASN A 521 29.77 -9.11 14.45
CA ASN A 521 30.15 -9.90 13.27
C ASN A 521 31.28 -9.30 12.42
N LYS A 522 31.51 -7.98 12.51
CA LYS A 522 32.52 -7.28 11.68
C LYS A 522 33.72 -6.78 12.46
N LEU A 523 33.61 -6.65 13.79
CA LEU A 523 34.65 -6.05 14.61
C LEU A 523 35.34 -7.08 15.52
N PRO A 524 36.57 -6.77 15.96
CA PRO A 524 37.28 -7.61 16.92
C PRO A 524 36.48 -7.84 18.20
N GLN A 525 36.62 -9.03 18.79
CA GLN A 525 35.95 -9.35 20.04
C GLN A 525 36.55 -8.56 21.21
N ASN A 526 35.78 -8.46 22.29
CA ASN A 526 36.25 -7.84 23.52
C ASN A 526 37.55 -8.51 23.97
N GLN A 527 38.51 -7.71 24.44
CA GLN A 527 39.84 -8.15 24.85
C GLN A 527 40.74 -8.70 23.72
N SER A 528 40.45 -8.38 22.45
CA SER A 528 41.33 -8.74 21.34
C SER A 528 42.63 -7.92 21.37
N LEU A 529 43.78 -8.60 21.33
CA LEU A 529 45.09 -7.97 21.19
C LEU A 529 45.36 -7.61 19.72
N LEU A 530 45.57 -6.33 19.44
CA LEU A 530 45.75 -5.82 18.07
C LEU A 530 46.95 -4.86 18.02
N SER A 531 47.60 -4.81 16.86
CA SER A 531 48.42 -3.64 16.52
C SER A 531 47.51 -2.43 16.31
N GLU A 532 47.98 -1.24 16.67
CA GLU A 532 47.29 0.04 16.42
C GLU A 532 46.76 0.19 14.98
N LYS A 533 47.56 -0.20 13.97
CA LYS A 533 47.14 -0.18 12.56
C LYS A 533 45.89 -1.04 12.31
N LYS A 534 45.89 -2.29 12.77
CA LYS A 534 44.75 -3.22 12.65
C LYS A 534 43.53 -2.72 13.41
N TYR A 535 43.71 -2.11 14.58
CA TYR A 535 42.62 -1.49 15.33
C TYR A 535 41.96 -0.38 14.49
N ILE A 536 42.73 0.60 14.03
CA ILE A 536 42.23 1.70 13.18
C ILE A 536 41.55 1.15 11.93
N GLU A 537 42.15 0.19 11.24
CA GLU A 537 41.57 -0.45 10.06
C GLU A 537 40.24 -1.18 10.35
N SER A 538 40.07 -1.70 11.56
CA SER A 538 38.84 -2.40 11.98
C SER A 538 37.72 -1.42 12.34
N ILE A 539 38.04 -0.32 13.04
CA ILE A 539 37.02 0.62 13.56
C ILE A 539 36.73 1.81 12.64
N LYS A 540 37.58 2.08 11.63
CA LYS A 540 37.46 3.26 10.73
C LYS A 540 36.07 3.50 10.13
N PHE A 541 35.29 2.43 9.91
CA PHE A 541 33.94 2.52 9.33
C PHE A 541 32.84 2.33 10.37
N TYR A 542 33.18 1.84 11.57
CA TYR A 542 32.20 1.55 12.59
C TYR A 542 31.60 2.82 13.19
N HIS A 543 32.42 3.82 13.51
CA HIS A 543 31.89 5.08 14.04
C HIS A 543 31.00 5.81 13.04
N ALA A 544 31.20 5.57 11.75
CA ALA A 544 30.38 6.13 10.68
C ALA A 544 28.95 5.59 10.63
N ILE A 545 28.71 4.39 11.19
CA ILE A 545 27.36 3.80 11.26
C ILE A 545 26.57 4.23 12.50
N LEU A 546 27.21 4.96 13.43
CA LEU A 546 26.54 5.52 14.60
C LEU A 546 25.87 6.85 14.22
N PRO A 547 24.55 7.01 14.44
CA PRO A 547 23.84 8.24 14.06
C PRO A 547 24.34 9.48 14.81
N CYS A 548 24.62 10.57 14.09
CA CYS A 548 24.96 11.86 14.67
C CYS A 548 23.78 12.83 14.57
N ILE A 549 23.42 13.48 15.69
CA ILE A 549 22.30 14.42 15.75
C ILE A 549 22.51 15.68 14.89
N GLU A 550 23.76 16.08 14.63
CA GLU A 550 24.08 17.24 13.78
C GLU A 550 23.82 16.95 12.29
N ASN A 551 23.80 15.68 11.89
CA ASN A 551 23.57 15.28 10.50
C ASN A 551 22.08 15.19 10.13
N VAL A 552 21.20 15.17 11.12
CA VAL A 552 19.75 15.06 10.92
C VAL A 552 19.10 16.44 11.05
N LYS A 553 18.11 16.74 10.20
CA LYS A 553 17.45 18.06 10.16
C LYS A 553 15.98 18.06 10.56
N SER A 554 15.33 16.91 10.55
CA SER A 554 13.90 16.81 10.90
C SER A 554 13.71 16.49 12.38
N ASP A 555 12.59 16.92 12.96
CA ASP A 555 12.21 16.59 14.33
C ASP A 555 12.08 15.07 14.55
N TYR A 556 11.48 14.35 13.59
CA TYR A 556 11.35 12.88 13.66
C TYR A 556 12.70 12.16 13.74
N MET A 557 13.65 12.50 12.87
CA MET A 557 14.99 11.90 12.91
C MET A 557 15.76 12.31 14.16
N SER A 558 15.60 13.55 14.63
CA SER A 558 16.24 14.02 15.87
C SER A 558 15.72 13.28 17.10
N LEU A 559 14.41 13.05 17.17
CA LEU A 559 13.77 12.20 18.17
C LEU A 559 14.33 10.77 18.09
N PHE A 560 14.34 10.18 16.90
CA PHE A 560 14.84 8.83 16.69
C PHE A 560 16.28 8.65 17.20
N VAL A 561 17.19 9.59 16.90
CA VAL A 561 18.58 9.53 17.39
C VAL A 561 18.62 9.54 18.93
N LYS A 562 17.82 10.38 19.59
CA LYS A 562 17.74 10.42 21.06
C LYS A 562 17.19 9.11 21.63
N CYS A 563 16.09 8.60 21.06
CA CYS A 563 15.50 7.33 21.47
C CYS A 563 16.49 6.17 21.31
N LEU A 564 17.25 6.14 20.22
CA LEU A 564 18.27 5.13 19.99
C LEU A 564 19.32 5.07 21.09
N TYR A 565 19.91 6.21 21.46
CA TYR A 565 20.91 6.24 22.51
C TYR A 565 20.33 5.93 23.89
N LYS A 566 19.11 6.37 24.20
CA LYS A 566 18.38 5.96 25.42
C LYS A 566 18.12 4.45 25.46
N TYR A 567 17.77 3.86 24.33
CA TYR A 567 17.58 2.41 24.22
C TYR A 567 18.89 1.65 24.43
N ILE A 568 19.98 2.09 23.78
CA ILE A 568 21.32 1.51 23.95
C ILE A 568 21.77 1.53 25.41
N ASP A 569 21.55 2.65 26.11
CA ASP A 569 21.85 2.82 27.53
C ASP A 569 21.00 1.89 28.42
N SER A 570 19.68 1.93 28.26
CA SER A 570 18.75 1.08 29.06
C SER A 570 18.94 -0.42 28.86
N LYS A 571 19.47 -0.85 27.71
CA LYS A 571 19.86 -2.24 27.43
C LYS A 571 21.32 -2.56 27.75
N SER A 572 22.10 -1.56 28.16
CA SER A 572 23.53 -1.69 28.45
C SER A 572 24.30 -2.37 27.31
N LEU A 573 24.01 -1.98 26.06
CA LEU A 573 24.64 -2.60 24.88
C LEU A 573 26.11 -2.19 24.78
N ASN A 574 27.01 -3.16 24.63
CA ASN A 574 28.46 -2.94 24.54
C ASN A 574 28.88 -2.53 23.13
N LEU A 575 28.53 -1.30 22.74
CA LEU A 575 28.73 -0.76 21.39
C LEU A 575 29.90 0.23 21.29
N PHE A 576 30.50 0.65 22.40
CA PHE A 576 31.52 1.68 22.40
C PHE A 576 32.90 1.08 22.68
N ASP A 577 33.88 1.41 21.84
CA ASP A 577 35.24 0.87 21.93
C ASP A 577 36.21 1.80 22.68
N VAL A 578 37.16 1.16 23.38
CA VAL A 578 38.35 1.79 23.97
C VAL A 578 39.56 0.93 23.63
N PHE A 579 40.64 1.54 23.15
CA PHE A 579 41.91 0.85 22.88
C PHE A 579 42.94 1.20 23.95
N VAL A 580 43.39 0.20 24.71
CA VAL A 580 44.34 0.37 25.81
C VAL A 580 45.69 -0.21 25.41
N TYR A 581 46.76 0.59 25.44
CA TYR A 581 48.10 0.12 25.07
C TYR A 581 48.71 -0.77 26.16
N ASP A 582 49.44 -1.82 25.77
CA ASP A 582 50.02 -2.80 26.71
C ASP A 582 51.01 -2.20 27.72
N LYS A 583 51.56 -1.00 27.48
CA LYS A 583 52.49 -0.32 28.39
C LYS A 583 51.82 0.29 29.62
N GLU A 584 50.53 0.59 29.57
CA GLU A 584 49.79 1.16 30.71
C GLU A 584 49.45 0.10 31.79
N ILE A 585 49.62 -1.19 31.49
CA ILE A 585 49.39 -2.28 32.45
C ILE A 585 50.62 -2.51 33.38
N ASN A 586 51.79 -1.93 33.09
CA ASN A 586 53.06 -2.25 33.76
C ASN A 586 53.69 -1.11 34.59
N GLU A 587 52.95 -0.07 34.98
CA GLU A 587 53.50 1.05 35.77
C GLU A 587 53.90 0.71 37.23
N GLN A 588 53.90 -0.57 37.64
CA GLN A 588 54.47 -0.99 38.94
C GLN A 588 55.86 -1.63 38.88
N ARG A 589 56.51 -1.78 37.72
CA ARG A 589 57.89 -2.33 37.66
C ARG A 589 58.76 -1.60 36.63
N ARG A 590 59.51 -0.60 37.09
CA ARG A 590 60.57 0.06 36.29
C ARG A 590 61.91 -0.66 36.44
N VAL A 591 62.44 -1.18 35.33
CA VAL A 591 63.89 -1.21 35.02
C VAL A 591 64.02 -0.80 33.55
N PRO A 592 64.94 0.13 33.19
CA PRO A 592 65.06 0.62 31.82
C PRO A 592 65.97 -0.30 31.01
N ILE A 593 65.47 -0.88 29.93
CA ILE A 593 66.31 -1.45 28.86
C ILE A 593 66.02 -0.68 27.58
N VAL A 594 67.08 -0.06 27.07
CA VAL A 594 67.18 0.54 25.74
C VAL A 594 67.07 -0.60 24.72
N ASN A 595 66.04 -0.59 23.88
CA ASN A 595 66.05 -1.40 22.67
C ASN A 595 65.44 -0.64 21.50
N THR A 596 66.28 -0.40 20.50
CA THR A 596 65.96 0.19 19.20
C THR A 596 65.39 -0.89 18.29
N SER A 597 64.09 -1.14 18.41
CA SER A 597 63.25 -1.66 17.34
C SER A 597 61.88 -1.00 17.51
N TYR A 598 61.36 -0.34 16.48
CA TYR A 598 59.99 0.18 16.47
C TYR A 598 59.05 -1.02 16.40
N GLU A 599 58.84 -1.71 17.52
CA GLU A 599 57.75 -2.67 17.62
C GLU A 599 56.43 -1.90 17.44
N PRO A 600 55.53 -2.33 16.54
CA PRO A 600 54.24 -1.69 16.39
C PRO A 600 53.52 -1.74 17.73
N LYS A 601 53.10 -0.58 18.25
CA LYS A 601 52.37 -0.49 19.51
C LYS A 601 51.17 -1.43 19.46
N LYS A 602 51.13 -2.37 20.40
CA LYS A 602 50.02 -3.28 20.61
C LYS A 602 49.16 -2.80 21.77
N GLY A 603 47.90 -3.14 21.70
CA GLY A 603 46.93 -2.82 22.71
C GLY A 603 45.71 -3.72 22.61
N THR A 604 44.91 -3.66 23.66
CA THR A 604 43.71 -4.47 23.83
C THR A 604 42.49 -3.59 23.62
N ILE A 605 41.55 -4.04 22.77
CA ILE A 605 40.27 -3.36 22.58
C ILE A 605 39.25 -3.83 23.61
N TYR A 606 38.55 -2.87 24.23
CA TYR A 606 37.45 -3.11 25.15
C TYR A 606 36.16 -2.53 24.59
N TRP A 607 35.08 -3.30 24.65
CA TRP A 607 33.73 -2.85 24.31
C TRP A 607 32.91 -2.63 25.58
N HIS A 608 32.27 -1.48 25.72
CA HIS A 608 31.50 -1.10 26.90
C HIS A 608 30.16 -0.42 26.55
N SER A 609 29.25 -0.39 27.52
CA SER A 609 27.99 0.36 27.44
C SER A 609 28.20 1.85 27.69
N ILE A 610 27.17 2.65 27.41
CA ILE A 610 27.09 4.00 27.97
C ILE A 610 27.01 3.82 29.49
N ASN A 611 27.91 4.46 30.21
CA ASN A 611 27.83 4.67 31.65
C ASN A 611 28.11 6.15 31.83
N GLY A 612 27.28 6.89 32.57
CA GLY A 612 27.23 8.36 32.65
C GLY A 612 28.53 9.13 33.00
N GLN A 613 29.69 8.46 33.07
CA GLN A 613 31.02 9.03 33.25
C GLN A 613 32.02 8.70 32.13
N ASN A 614 31.76 7.71 31.26
CA ASN A 614 32.69 7.24 30.23
C ASN A 614 32.02 7.25 28.84
N PHE A 615 31.84 8.44 28.28
CA PHE A 615 31.57 8.58 26.84
C PHE A 615 32.90 8.49 26.08
N PRO A 616 32.99 7.81 24.93
CA PRO A 616 34.24 7.72 24.19
C PRO A 616 34.77 9.11 23.80
N LEU A 617 36.10 9.28 23.81
CA LEU A 617 36.80 10.57 23.60
C LEU A 617 36.43 11.30 22.29
N TYR A 618 35.92 10.59 21.26
CA TYR A 618 35.44 11.19 20.02
C TYR A 618 34.06 11.90 20.13
N PHE A 619 33.45 11.94 21.31
CA PHE A 619 32.24 12.73 21.59
C PHE A 619 32.53 14.04 22.36
N VAL A 620 33.75 14.22 22.89
CA VAL A 620 34.07 15.36 23.77
C VAL A 620 34.70 16.49 22.96
N SER A 621 33.98 17.61 22.83
CA SER A 621 34.52 18.85 22.28
C SER A 621 35.61 19.40 23.22
N ASN A 622 36.90 19.17 22.91
CA ASN A 622 38.04 20.08 23.21
C ASN A 622 39.43 19.41 23.23
N SER A 623 39.79 18.52 22.31
CA SER A 623 41.21 18.17 22.16
C SER A 623 41.67 18.28 20.70
N GLN A 624 42.61 19.20 20.48
CA GLN A 624 43.28 19.48 19.20
C GLN A 624 44.30 18.39 18.80
N ASN A 625 44.13 17.13 19.21
CA ASN A 625 45.06 16.06 18.87
C ASN A 625 44.41 15.01 17.97
N PHE A 626 44.91 14.96 16.73
CA PHE A 626 44.80 13.94 15.69
C PHE A 626 43.58 12.98 15.75
N PHE A 627 42.71 13.09 14.73
CA PHE A 627 41.40 12.43 14.51
C PHE A 627 40.16 13.17 15.03
N SER A 628 40.05 14.47 14.71
CA SER A 628 38.79 15.22 14.79
C SER A 628 37.93 14.99 13.52
N ILE A 629 37.09 13.95 13.48
CA ILE A 629 36.06 13.81 12.42
C ILE A 629 34.64 13.62 12.97
N PHE A 630 34.44 13.31 14.25
CA PHE A 630 33.08 13.18 14.80
C PHE A 630 32.89 14.20 15.91
N ARG A 631 31.96 15.14 15.69
CA ARG A 631 31.37 15.97 16.74
C ARG A 631 29.98 15.40 16.98
N ILE A 632 29.73 14.93 18.18
CA ILE A 632 28.37 14.65 18.64
C ILE A 632 28.20 15.55 19.86
N SER A 633 27.41 16.60 19.67
CA SER A 633 27.29 17.77 20.57
C SER A 633 27.03 17.44 22.05
N GLU A 634 27.44 18.35 22.93
CA GLU A 634 27.04 18.46 24.36
C GLU A 634 25.54 18.21 24.63
N PHE A 635 24.68 18.45 23.64
CA PHE A 635 23.22 18.31 23.75
C PHE A 635 22.76 16.86 24.03
N LEU A 636 23.46 15.84 23.54
CA LEU A 636 23.13 14.43 23.82
C LEU A 636 23.51 14.03 25.25
N PHE A 637 24.60 14.60 25.77
CA PHE A 637 25.00 14.45 27.18
C PHE A 637 23.93 15.04 28.12
N THR A 638 23.31 16.18 27.74
CA THR A 638 22.22 16.79 28.51
C THR A 638 20.90 16.01 28.39
N ALA A 639 20.61 15.40 27.25
CA ALA A 639 19.36 14.67 27.01
C ALA A 639 19.33 13.23 27.57
N ILE A 640 20.50 12.67 27.90
CA ILE A 640 20.64 11.37 28.59
C ILE A 640 20.66 11.57 30.12
N ASN A 641 21.24 12.68 30.59
CA ASN A 641 21.28 13.02 32.02
C ASN A 641 19.99 13.70 32.56
N ASN A 642 19.09 14.13 31.68
CA ASN A 642 17.73 14.59 31.99
C ASN A 642 16.68 13.60 31.44
#